data_AF-A0A9W4DVI9-F1
#
_entry.id   AF-A0A9W4DVI9-F1
#
_cell.length_a   1.000
_cell.length_b   1.000
_cell.length_c   1.000
_cell.angle_alpha   90.00
_cell.angle_beta   90.00
_cell.angle_gamma   90.00
#
_symmetry.space_group_name_H-M   'P 1'
#
loop_
_entity.id
_entity.type
_entity.pdbx_description
1 polymer ?
#
loop_
_entity_poly.entity_id
_entity_poly.type
_entity_poly.pdbx_seq_one_letter_code
_entity_poly.pdbx_strand_id
1 'polypeptide(L)'
;MSVFRPSQAYRADLDIRLGAGRLPSWIRPPAEGAAPNSPAWLAVMPRRAGKTWLAQGIAALRADGGTVRVDLRSSISVRRTRLGCLTGAKSAPLVEAGQLVIVDEPALARPGGPGVPPEVLAAGLQRVRDGGATTLVLATPAESALLVPHLGPDVRKDVLRPPVLDAGECARMAARAPQWAPALVERLGEADPGWLHTPFLLELALHTAEERPALRADPEALLRAAVEVADDRHEYIQQWFHNGLGEQHRAALRAGRWRAAGLPVELPAAEPGPADRSYGADDRYDDAAFYGAAADADAGQDRARGGASLAGDPVLARHLPEVLRVHHISDLHHGGRLSSTVDAKDPTQAGHRIAAVAGAGTALDSYLDHVGQLAAQGRAPHLVVVTGDIVDRPSDTHGALAREWLDRLAGLLAPHRDLRPDDPRVLLVGGNHDVSWDLALDPSPQARHRWFAANFTGLPHPDLQLADPRARRLYVGYRGVGLRFALLGSAESGGEAARDEDRELLRGIRQRYLDAAGGDGGTDADAGEGAGAGDADVAAVVRDFVRHDPGVIARGVLDRLAAERGYVTVAALHHPLSPVPAVEVAPYSGVVNAGQAKRALAAARTSLVLHGHTHLGFAAAERLLGSGPPWTVRIAGAPALASRETEERNGYNELFVAREGGAHTLAVRTVRLDGGQWTPGEVYAFRPGAADERELADLCADGRA
;
A
#
# COMPACT_ATOMS: atom_id res chain seq x y z
N MET A 1 17.97 -29.00 -24.47
CA MET A 1 17.56 -29.18 -23.05
C MET A 1 17.86 -27.88 -22.33
N SER A 2 16.90 -27.34 -21.57
CA SER A 2 17.14 -26.13 -20.76
C SER A 2 18.20 -26.39 -19.68
N VAL A 3 19.19 -25.50 -19.59
CA VAL A 3 20.33 -25.49 -18.66
C VAL A 3 19.88 -25.10 -17.26
N PHE A 4 18.95 -24.14 -17.14
CA PHE A 4 18.41 -23.69 -15.87
C PHE A 4 17.06 -24.34 -15.61
N ARG A 5 16.86 -24.98 -14.47
CA ARG A 5 15.60 -25.68 -14.17
C ARG A 5 15.27 -25.53 -12.68
N PRO A 6 14.40 -24.58 -12.30
CA PRO A 6 13.97 -24.39 -10.92
C PRO A 6 13.37 -25.66 -10.30
N SER A 7 12.79 -26.53 -11.13
CA SER A 7 12.24 -27.83 -10.73
C SER A 7 13.31 -28.91 -10.50
N GLN A 8 14.52 -28.79 -11.05
CA GLN A 8 15.64 -29.72 -10.83
C GLN A 8 16.48 -29.37 -9.60
N ALA A 9 15.82 -28.73 -8.65
CA ALA A 9 16.27 -28.43 -7.30
C ALA A 9 16.86 -29.60 -6.48
N TYR A 10 16.85 -30.81 -7.03
CA TYR A 10 17.23 -32.04 -6.36
C TYR A 10 18.52 -32.64 -6.96
N ARG A 11 19.33 -31.85 -7.65
CA ARG A 11 20.62 -32.29 -8.21
C ARG A 11 21.77 -31.66 -7.43
N ALA A 12 22.61 -32.49 -6.82
CA ALA A 12 23.74 -32.04 -6.00
C ALA A 12 24.76 -31.22 -6.81
N ASP A 13 24.96 -31.55 -8.09
CA ASP A 13 25.85 -30.83 -9.01
C ASP A 13 25.37 -29.40 -9.34
N LEU A 14 24.15 -29.05 -8.96
CA LEU A 14 23.55 -27.73 -9.17
C LEU A 14 23.52 -26.86 -7.89
N ASP A 15 24.04 -27.33 -6.75
CA ASP A 15 24.11 -26.50 -5.55
C ASP A 15 25.20 -25.43 -5.66
N ILE A 16 24.77 -24.18 -5.84
CA ILE A 16 25.68 -23.03 -5.95
C ILE A 16 26.29 -22.63 -4.62
N ARG A 17 25.67 -22.96 -3.47
CA ARG A 17 26.16 -22.57 -2.14
C ARG A 17 27.38 -23.39 -1.73
N LEU A 18 27.49 -24.62 -2.25
CA LEU A 18 28.50 -25.61 -1.87
C LEU A 18 29.53 -25.92 -2.99
N GLY A 19 29.49 -25.17 -4.08
CA GLY A 19 30.37 -25.36 -5.24
C GLY A 19 31.86 -25.24 -4.92
N ALA A 20 32.68 -25.98 -5.69
CA ALA A 20 34.14 -26.07 -5.57
C ALA A 20 34.66 -26.62 -4.22
N GLY A 21 33.88 -27.45 -3.53
CA GLY A 21 34.29 -28.07 -2.27
C GLY A 21 34.31 -27.12 -1.07
N ARG A 22 33.72 -25.92 -1.21
CA ARG A 22 33.73 -24.90 -0.16
C ARG A 22 32.43 -24.95 0.65
N LEU A 23 32.57 -25.03 1.98
CA LEU A 23 31.48 -24.84 2.93
C LEU A 23 31.41 -23.37 3.38
N PRO A 24 30.29 -22.66 3.15
CA PRO A 24 30.03 -21.35 3.74
C PRO A 24 30.16 -21.41 5.26
N SER A 25 30.71 -20.35 5.86
CA SER A 25 31.00 -20.32 7.31
C SER A 25 29.77 -20.61 8.18
N TRP A 26 28.59 -20.13 7.76
CA TRP A 26 27.35 -20.27 8.51
C TRP A 26 26.83 -21.72 8.57
N ILE A 27 27.12 -22.55 7.56
CA ILE A 27 26.69 -23.97 7.52
C ILE A 27 27.85 -24.93 7.81
N ARG A 28 29.07 -24.42 7.91
CA ARG A 28 30.26 -25.24 8.14
C ARG A 28 30.16 -26.06 9.44
N PRO A 29 29.77 -25.51 10.61
CA PRO A 29 29.73 -26.29 11.84
C PRO A 29 28.87 -27.58 11.75
N PRO A 30 27.59 -27.54 11.35
CA PRO A 30 26.82 -28.78 11.20
C PRO A 30 27.34 -29.66 10.07
N ALA A 31 27.80 -29.09 8.96
CA ALA A 31 28.29 -29.87 7.82
C ALA A 31 29.59 -30.63 8.14
N GLU A 32 30.43 -30.12 9.04
CA GLU A 32 31.62 -30.80 9.54
C GLU A 32 31.32 -31.72 10.73
N GLY A 33 30.09 -31.73 11.24
CA GLY A 33 29.63 -32.62 12.30
C GLY A 33 29.75 -32.03 13.72
N ALA A 34 30.00 -30.73 13.87
CA ALA A 34 29.99 -30.08 15.18
C ALA A 34 28.63 -30.25 15.87
N ALA A 35 28.65 -30.60 17.16
CA ALA A 35 27.42 -30.79 17.92
C ALA A 35 26.75 -29.43 18.22
N PRO A 36 25.42 -29.32 18.07
CA PRO A 36 24.65 -28.16 18.55
C PRO A 36 24.56 -28.17 20.07
N ASN A 37 24.20 -27.02 20.66
CA ASN A 37 23.88 -26.94 22.09
C ASN A 37 22.56 -27.69 22.39
N SER A 38 21.64 -27.67 21.44
CA SER A 38 20.28 -28.22 21.50
C SER A 38 20.17 -29.59 20.82
N PRO A 39 19.00 -30.27 20.80
CA PRO A 39 18.86 -31.56 20.14
C PRO A 39 19.16 -31.54 18.62
N ALA A 40 19.22 -30.37 17.97
CA ALA A 40 19.58 -30.21 16.57
C ALA A 40 20.03 -28.78 16.22
N TRP A 41 20.81 -28.67 15.14
CA TRP A 41 20.94 -27.42 14.38
C TRP A 41 19.65 -27.16 13.61
N LEU A 42 19.23 -25.90 13.54
CA LEU A 42 18.00 -25.51 12.86
C LEU A 42 18.30 -24.50 11.76
N ALA A 43 18.37 -24.94 10.50
CA ALA A 43 18.49 -24.04 9.37
C ALA A 43 17.09 -23.59 8.92
N VAL A 44 16.77 -22.31 9.17
CA VAL A 44 15.45 -21.76 8.87
C VAL A 44 15.48 -21.02 7.55
N MET A 45 14.69 -21.48 6.60
CA MET A 45 14.53 -20.81 5.31
C MET A 45 13.15 -21.10 4.71
N PRO A 46 12.55 -20.15 3.97
CA PRO A 46 11.26 -20.35 3.33
C PRO A 46 11.23 -21.58 2.41
N ARG A 47 10.03 -22.12 2.13
CA ARG A 47 9.89 -23.12 1.05
C ARG A 47 10.39 -22.48 -0.24
N ARG A 48 10.98 -23.30 -1.11
CA ARG A 48 11.64 -22.84 -2.35
C ARG A 48 12.88 -21.95 -2.15
N ALA A 49 13.42 -21.76 -0.94
CA ALA A 49 14.71 -21.06 -0.77
C ALA A 49 15.96 -21.91 -1.10
N GLY A 50 15.78 -23.17 -1.54
CA GLY A 50 16.88 -24.09 -1.85
C GLY A 50 17.21 -25.12 -0.75
N LYS A 51 16.32 -25.38 0.22
CA LYS A 51 16.52 -26.39 1.30
C LYS A 51 17.07 -27.72 0.79
N THR A 52 16.39 -28.30 -0.19
CA THR A 52 16.78 -29.60 -0.77
C THR A 52 18.12 -29.54 -1.51
N TRP A 53 18.52 -28.38 -2.07
CA TRP A 53 19.82 -28.22 -2.73
C TRP A 53 20.91 -28.32 -1.66
N LEU A 54 20.74 -27.52 -0.60
CA LEU A 54 21.65 -27.49 0.54
C LEU A 54 21.79 -28.88 1.19
N ALA A 55 20.67 -29.57 1.44
CA ALA A 55 20.70 -30.92 2.00
C ALA A 55 21.55 -31.88 1.16
N GLN A 56 21.47 -31.77 -0.17
CA GLN A 56 22.20 -32.63 -1.08
C GLN A 56 23.65 -32.25 -1.23
N GLY A 57 23.96 -30.97 -1.34
CA GLY A 57 25.34 -30.53 -1.41
C GLY A 57 26.09 -30.90 -0.13
N ILE A 58 25.47 -30.78 1.06
CA ILE A 58 26.10 -31.25 2.31
C ILE A 58 26.35 -32.76 2.25
N ALA A 59 25.37 -33.54 1.80
CA ALA A 59 25.51 -34.98 1.69
C ALA A 59 26.63 -35.39 0.71
N ALA A 60 26.79 -34.66 -0.40
CA ALA A 60 27.81 -34.92 -1.42
C ALA A 60 29.23 -34.50 -1.00
N LEU A 61 29.37 -33.55 -0.07
CA LEU A 61 30.67 -33.12 0.47
C LEU A 61 31.21 -34.06 1.55
N ARG A 62 30.37 -34.95 2.10
CA ARG A 62 30.75 -35.90 3.14
C ARG A 62 31.02 -37.27 2.52
N ALA A 63 31.83 -38.09 3.21
CA ALA A 63 32.10 -39.45 2.77
C ALA A 63 30.80 -40.28 2.67
N ASP A 64 30.78 -41.28 1.78
CA ASP A 64 29.65 -42.19 1.62
C ASP A 64 29.26 -42.81 2.98
N GLY A 65 27.96 -42.75 3.31
CA GLY A 65 27.43 -43.19 4.60
C GLY A 65 27.58 -42.17 5.73
N GLY A 66 28.40 -41.13 5.58
CA GLY A 66 28.59 -40.07 6.58
C GLY A 66 27.41 -39.10 6.75
N THR A 67 26.39 -39.23 5.90
CA THR A 67 25.14 -38.44 5.95
C THR A 67 23.91 -39.32 5.72
N VAL A 68 22.87 -39.15 6.53
CA VAL A 68 21.55 -39.76 6.34
C VAL A 68 20.52 -38.66 6.16
N ARG A 69 19.87 -38.62 4.99
CA ARG A 69 18.77 -37.69 4.73
C ARG A 69 17.43 -38.37 4.92
N VAL A 70 16.52 -37.70 5.63
CA VAL A 70 15.15 -38.17 5.86
C VAL A 70 14.12 -37.09 5.52
N ASP A 71 13.08 -37.47 4.77
CA ASP A 71 11.88 -36.65 4.54
C ASP A 71 10.75 -37.22 5.40
N LEU A 72 10.32 -36.47 6.42
CA LEU A 72 9.28 -36.94 7.36
C LEU A 72 7.88 -36.91 6.73
N ARG A 73 7.72 -36.31 5.55
CA ARG A 73 6.48 -36.43 4.78
C ARG A 73 6.33 -37.82 4.16
N SER A 74 7.43 -38.54 3.97
CA SER A 74 7.45 -39.84 3.32
C SER A 74 7.66 -40.95 4.35
N SER A 75 6.60 -41.70 4.68
CA SER A 75 6.70 -42.88 5.55
C SER A 75 7.64 -43.95 4.97
N ILE A 76 7.84 -43.96 3.65
CA ILE A 76 8.83 -44.81 2.98
C ILE A 76 10.24 -44.31 3.31
N SER A 77 10.49 -43.00 3.26
CA SER A 77 11.80 -42.43 3.62
C SER A 77 12.15 -42.74 5.06
N VAL A 78 11.23 -42.54 6.01
CA VAL A 78 11.44 -42.82 7.45
C VAL A 78 11.75 -44.30 7.69
N ARG A 79 11.01 -45.21 7.05
CA ARG A 79 11.25 -46.65 7.15
C ARG A 79 12.60 -47.06 6.55
N ARG A 80 12.94 -46.53 5.38
CA ARG A 80 14.19 -46.86 4.68
C ARG A 80 15.41 -46.40 5.48
N THR A 81 15.36 -45.24 6.11
CA THR A 81 16.43 -44.73 6.96
C THR A 81 16.42 -45.31 8.37
N ARG A 82 15.38 -46.07 8.75
CA ARG A 82 15.18 -46.63 10.10
C ARG A 82 15.15 -45.57 11.20
N LEU A 83 14.70 -44.35 10.86
CA LEU A 83 14.60 -43.22 11.77
C LEU A 83 13.16 -43.01 12.30
N GLY A 84 12.46 -44.11 12.61
CA GLY A 84 11.08 -44.07 13.10
C GLY A 84 10.91 -43.29 14.42
N CYS A 85 11.99 -43.12 15.18
CA CYS A 85 12.01 -42.32 16.40
C CYS A 85 11.63 -40.85 16.16
N LEU A 86 11.91 -40.30 14.97
CA LEU A 86 11.53 -38.94 14.57
C LEU A 86 10.02 -38.78 14.36
N THR A 87 9.28 -39.88 14.30
CA THR A 87 7.83 -39.94 14.13
C THR A 87 7.14 -40.67 15.30
N GLY A 88 7.84 -40.82 16.44
CA GLY A 88 7.27 -41.39 17.67
C GLY A 88 7.48 -42.89 17.89
N ALA A 89 8.14 -43.61 16.99
CA ALA A 89 8.49 -45.01 17.25
C ALA A 89 9.45 -45.10 18.46
N LYS A 90 9.33 -46.16 19.27
CA LYS A 90 10.17 -46.37 20.46
C LYS A 90 11.53 -47.01 20.16
N SER A 91 11.73 -47.51 18.94
CA SER A 91 13.01 -48.10 18.53
C SER A 91 14.15 -47.09 18.60
N ALA A 92 15.33 -47.53 19.05
CA ALA A 92 16.55 -46.74 18.96
C ALA A 92 16.86 -46.39 17.50
N PRO A 93 17.36 -45.16 17.20
CA PRO A 93 17.79 -44.82 15.86
C PRO A 93 18.99 -45.66 15.45
N LEU A 94 19.00 -46.14 14.21
CA LEU A 94 20.18 -46.81 13.64
C LEU A 94 21.08 -45.77 12.97
N VAL A 95 21.90 -45.10 13.79
CA VAL A 95 22.87 -44.09 13.37
C VAL A 95 24.25 -44.41 13.91
N GLU A 96 25.29 -43.96 13.21
CA GLU A 96 26.69 -44.11 13.63
C GLU A 96 27.22 -42.83 14.29
N ALA A 97 28.16 -42.97 15.22
CA ALA A 97 28.81 -41.82 15.85
C ALA A 97 29.52 -40.96 14.79
N GLY A 98 29.28 -39.65 14.81
CA GLY A 98 29.81 -38.71 13.82
C GLY A 98 29.03 -38.64 12.50
N GLN A 99 27.96 -39.43 12.35
CA GLN A 99 27.04 -39.33 11.21
C GLN A 99 26.21 -38.04 11.29
N LEU A 100 25.94 -37.41 10.14
CA LEU A 100 25.04 -36.26 10.05
C LEU A 100 23.65 -36.71 9.59
N VAL A 101 22.62 -36.46 10.39
CA VAL A 101 21.22 -36.70 10.02
C VAL A 101 20.57 -35.38 9.57
N ILE A 102 20.19 -35.31 8.30
CA ILE A 102 19.50 -34.14 7.73
C ILE A 102 18.00 -34.43 7.62
N VAL A 103 17.19 -33.65 8.33
CA VAL A 103 15.73 -33.64 8.21
C VAL A 103 15.34 -32.54 7.22
N ASP A 104 15.11 -32.91 5.95
CA ASP A 104 14.87 -31.94 4.85
C ASP A 104 13.49 -31.27 4.96
N GLU A 105 12.47 -32.04 5.34
CA GLU A 105 11.09 -31.58 5.48
C GLU A 105 10.48 -32.19 6.75
N PRO A 106 10.39 -31.42 7.86
CA PRO A 106 10.06 -31.97 9.17
C PRO A 106 8.57 -32.31 9.33
N ALA A 107 7.72 -31.89 8.39
CA ALA A 107 6.30 -32.24 8.35
C ALA A 107 5.50 -31.82 9.60
N LEU A 108 5.89 -30.73 10.27
CA LEU A 108 5.23 -30.21 11.48
C LEU A 108 3.90 -29.53 11.15
N ALA A 109 3.86 -28.70 10.09
CA ALA A 109 2.68 -27.99 9.64
C ALA A 109 2.22 -28.54 8.28
N ARG A 110 1.43 -29.64 8.30
CA ARG A 110 0.89 -30.24 7.08
C ARG A 110 -0.48 -29.65 6.73
N PRO A 111 -0.65 -29.06 5.52
CA PRO A 111 -1.98 -28.75 5.01
C PRO A 111 -2.80 -30.05 4.88
N GLY A 112 -3.94 -30.13 5.57
CA GLY A 112 -4.93 -31.20 5.37
C GLY A 112 -4.64 -32.57 6.03
N GLY A 113 -3.73 -32.67 7.00
CA GLY A 113 -3.53 -33.92 7.75
C GLY A 113 -2.64 -33.77 8.98
N PRO A 114 -2.58 -34.80 9.85
CA PRO A 114 -1.75 -34.74 11.04
C PRO A 114 -0.26 -34.68 10.64
N GLY A 115 0.39 -33.57 10.99
CA GLY A 115 1.84 -33.44 10.97
C GLY A 115 2.50 -34.30 12.06
N VAL A 116 3.83 -34.32 12.09
CA VAL A 116 4.56 -34.86 13.25
C VAL A 116 4.38 -33.87 14.41
N PRO A 117 3.94 -34.31 15.60
CA PRO A 117 3.87 -33.42 16.75
C PRO A 117 5.27 -32.85 17.08
N PRO A 118 5.44 -31.54 17.28
CA PRO A 118 6.75 -30.93 17.50
C PRO A 118 7.54 -31.54 18.67
N GLU A 119 6.86 -31.88 19.77
CA GLU A 119 7.44 -32.55 20.93
C GLU A 119 7.93 -33.96 20.61
N VAL A 120 7.23 -34.66 19.71
CA VAL A 120 7.63 -36.00 19.24
C VAL A 120 8.89 -35.90 18.37
N LEU A 121 8.94 -34.91 17.47
CA LEU A 121 10.13 -34.68 16.66
C LEU A 121 11.32 -34.31 17.54
N ALA A 122 11.17 -33.37 18.48
CA ALA A 122 12.23 -32.96 19.39
C ALA A 122 12.79 -34.13 20.22
N ALA A 123 11.92 -34.97 20.79
CA ALA A 123 12.32 -36.19 21.50
C ALA A 123 13.01 -37.22 20.58
N GLY A 124 12.60 -37.28 19.32
CA GLY A 124 13.27 -38.08 18.30
C GLY A 124 14.68 -37.58 17.98
N LEU A 125 14.84 -36.26 17.82
CA LEU A 125 16.13 -35.61 17.56
C LEU A 125 17.09 -35.80 18.72
N GLN A 126 16.62 -35.68 19.96
CA GLN A 126 17.43 -35.96 21.15
C GLN A 126 17.95 -37.40 21.14
N ARG A 127 17.10 -38.39 20.81
CA ARG A 127 17.53 -39.79 20.71
C ARG A 127 18.56 -40.04 19.62
N VAL A 128 18.49 -39.31 18.50
CA VAL A 128 19.51 -39.37 17.44
C VAL A 128 20.84 -38.80 17.97
N ARG A 129 20.79 -37.67 18.69
CA ARG A 129 21.96 -37.07 19.35
C ARG A 129 22.58 -38.00 20.39
N ASP A 130 21.78 -38.65 21.22
CA ASP A 130 22.23 -39.63 22.22
C ASP A 130 22.93 -40.84 21.58
N GLY A 131 22.58 -41.17 20.32
CA GLY A 131 23.27 -42.16 19.49
C GLY A 131 24.61 -41.71 18.92
N GLY A 132 25.06 -40.48 19.24
CA GLY A 132 26.34 -39.91 18.79
C GLY A 132 26.30 -39.24 17.41
N ALA A 133 25.12 -39.08 16.80
CA ALA A 133 24.95 -38.41 15.51
C ALA A 133 24.63 -36.92 15.68
N THR A 134 25.05 -36.10 14.72
CA THR A 134 24.67 -34.68 14.64
C THR A 134 23.42 -34.54 13.80
N THR A 135 22.49 -33.68 14.20
CA THR A 135 21.21 -33.46 13.53
C THR A 135 21.14 -32.04 12.96
N LEU A 136 20.65 -31.93 11.72
CA LEU A 136 20.34 -30.67 11.05
C LEU A 136 18.90 -30.72 10.54
N VAL A 137 18.06 -29.80 10.99
CA VAL A 137 16.68 -29.68 10.55
C VAL A 137 16.55 -28.48 9.60
N LEU A 138 16.01 -28.71 8.40
CA LEU A 138 15.71 -27.68 7.41
C LEU A 138 14.24 -27.27 7.53
N ALA A 139 13.97 -26.25 8.35
CA ALA A 139 12.61 -25.81 8.66
C ALA A 139 12.23 -24.54 7.90
N THR A 140 10.95 -24.40 7.58
CA THR A 140 10.35 -23.10 7.25
C THR A 140 10.20 -22.24 8.52
N PRO A 141 10.02 -20.91 8.40
CA PRO A 141 9.68 -20.08 9.57
C PRO A 141 8.47 -20.59 10.37
N ALA A 142 7.42 -21.07 9.68
CA ALA A 142 6.26 -21.69 10.33
C ALA A 142 6.63 -22.95 11.12
N GLU A 143 7.40 -23.86 10.52
CA GLU A 143 7.84 -25.11 11.17
C GLU A 143 8.83 -24.83 12.33
N SER A 144 9.68 -23.82 12.17
CA SER A 144 10.63 -23.37 13.20
C SER A 144 9.89 -22.87 14.44
N ALA A 145 8.88 -22.01 14.27
CA ALA A 145 8.07 -21.49 15.37
C ALA A 145 7.36 -22.61 16.16
N LEU A 146 6.99 -23.70 15.48
CA LEU A 146 6.43 -24.88 16.15
C LEU A 146 7.49 -25.71 16.89
N LEU A 147 8.71 -25.81 16.36
CA LEU A 147 9.73 -26.72 16.88
C LEU A 147 10.59 -26.12 18.00
N VAL A 148 10.96 -24.85 17.88
CA VAL A 148 11.85 -24.12 18.81
C VAL A 148 11.44 -24.28 20.28
N PRO A 149 10.16 -24.16 20.68
CA PRO A 149 9.74 -24.33 22.07
C PRO A 149 10.08 -25.71 22.68
N HIS A 150 10.34 -26.71 21.85
CA HIS A 150 10.62 -28.09 22.28
C HIS A 150 12.10 -28.46 22.22
N LEU A 151 12.97 -27.60 21.67
CA LEU A 151 14.41 -27.86 21.53
C LEU A 151 15.23 -27.37 22.73
N GLY A 152 14.60 -26.71 23.70
CA GLY A 152 15.26 -26.18 24.90
C GLY A 152 15.80 -24.76 24.71
N PRO A 153 16.33 -24.17 25.80
CA PRO A 153 16.63 -22.73 25.85
C PRO A 153 17.82 -22.30 24.97
N ASP A 154 18.77 -23.20 24.70
CA ASP A 154 19.97 -22.88 23.92
C ASP A 154 19.76 -22.89 22.40
N VAL A 155 18.58 -23.30 21.92
CA VAL A 155 18.32 -23.47 20.46
C VAL A 155 18.54 -22.19 19.68
N ARG A 156 18.37 -21.03 20.31
CA ARG A 156 18.62 -19.72 19.71
C ARG A 156 20.07 -19.57 19.20
N LYS A 157 21.04 -20.23 19.85
CA LYS A 157 22.45 -20.24 19.42
C LYS A 157 22.71 -21.21 18.25
N ASP A 158 21.79 -22.13 18.01
CA ASP A 158 21.89 -23.19 17.00
C ASP A 158 20.99 -22.94 15.78
N VAL A 159 20.30 -21.79 15.73
CA VAL A 159 19.53 -21.38 14.54
C VAL A 159 20.46 -20.80 13.48
N LEU A 160 20.43 -21.41 12.30
CA LEU A 160 21.22 -21.03 11.14
C LEU A 160 20.33 -20.30 10.12
N ARG A 161 20.83 -19.18 9.61
CA ARG A 161 20.15 -18.37 8.61
C ARG A 161 21.02 -18.26 7.37
N PRO A 162 20.53 -18.72 6.20
CA PRO A 162 21.27 -18.52 4.97
C PRO A 162 21.41 -17.01 4.68
N PRO A 163 22.61 -16.51 4.38
CA PRO A 163 22.77 -15.16 3.87
C PRO A 163 22.20 -15.05 2.44
N VAL A 164 22.06 -13.81 1.98
CA VAL A 164 21.86 -13.52 0.54
C VAL A 164 22.97 -14.16 -0.30
N LEU A 165 22.73 -14.34 -1.60
CA LEU A 165 23.78 -14.86 -2.47
C LEU A 165 24.92 -13.86 -2.56
N ASP A 166 26.14 -14.34 -2.31
CA ASP A 166 27.34 -13.55 -2.57
C ASP A 166 27.64 -13.48 -4.09
N ALA A 167 28.51 -12.54 -4.49
CA ALA A 167 28.88 -12.38 -5.89
C ALA A 167 29.49 -13.66 -6.51
N GLY A 168 30.18 -14.48 -5.71
CA GLY A 168 30.74 -15.75 -6.15
C GLY A 168 29.67 -16.83 -6.37
N GLU A 169 28.66 -16.91 -5.50
CA GLU A 169 27.49 -17.76 -5.63
C GLU A 169 26.70 -17.40 -6.90
N CYS A 170 26.45 -16.11 -7.12
CA CYS A 170 25.82 -15.59 -8.34
C CYS A 170 26.64 -15.93 -9.60
N ALA A 171 27.96 -15.72 -9.58
CA ALA A 171 28.85 -16.04 -10.70
C ALA A 171 28.87 -17.54 -11.03
N ARG A 172 28.83 -18.42 -10.02
CA ARG A 172 28.74 -19.88 -10.23
C ARG A 172 27.45 -20.29 -10.91
N MET A 173 26.32 -19.68 -10.55
CA MET A 173 25.05 -19.93 -11.24
C MET A 173 25.11 -19.47 -12.69
N ALA A 174 25.60 -18.25 -12.92
CA ALA A 174 25.73 -17.65 -14.25
C ALA A 174 26.71 -18.42 -15.16
N ALA A 175 27.75 -19.03 -14.61
CA ALA A 175 28.76 -19.79 -15.36
C ALA A 175 28.20 -21.00 -16.13
N ARG A 176 26.97 -21.45 -15.84
CA ARG A 176 26.29 -22.50 -16.60
C ARG A 176 25.92 -22.07 -18.02
N ALA A 177 25.77 -20.77 -18.26
CA ALA A 177 25.52 -20.17 -19.57
C ALA A 177 26.40 -18.92 -19.77
N PRO A 178 27.73 -19.10 -19.90
CA PRO A 178 28.71 -18.03 -19.84
C PRO A 178 28.52 -16.96 -20.93
N GLN A 179 27.87 -17.30 -22.02
CA GLN A 179 27.65 -16.44 -23.17
C GLN A 179 26.59 -15.34 -22.96
N TRP A 180 25.74 -15.44 -21.92
CA TRP A 180 24.71 -14.41 -21.67
C TRP A 180 24.36 -14.20 -20.20
N ALA A 181 24.47 -15.22 -19.34
CA ALA A 181 23.97 -15.14 -17.97
C ALA A 181 24.75 -14.14 -17.09
N PRO A 182 26.09 -14.03 -17.14
CA PRO A 182 26.83 -13.08 -16.29
C PRO A 182 26.35 -11.62 -16.47
N ALA A 183 26.23 -11.17 -17.72
CA ALA A 183 25.75 -9.82 -18.04
C ALA A 183 24.26 -9.63 -17.70
N LEU A 184 23.47 -10.70 -17.64
CA LEU A 184 22.09 -10.61 -17.16
C LEU A 184 22.05 -10.46 -15.63
N VAL A 185 22.84 -11.24 -14.89
CA VAL A 185 22.90 -11.16 -13.42
C VAL A 185 23.31 -9.77 -12.94
N GLU A 186 24.28 -9.14 -13.60
CA GLU A 186 24.65 -7.75 -13.34
C GLU A 186 23.45 -6.80 -13.48
N ARG A 187 22.76 -6.87 -14.63
CA ARG A 187 21.56 -6.05 -14.88
C ARG A 187 20.38 -6.36 -13.95
N LEU A 188 20.24 -7.60 -13.50
CA LEU A 188 19.26 -7.96 -12.47
C LEU A 188 19.61 -7.32 -11.13
N GLY A 189 20.90 -7.29 -10.76
CA GLY A 189 21.37 -6.61 -9.55
C GLY A 189 21.11 -5.10 -9.55
N GLU A 190 21.20 -4.46 -10.72
CA GLU A 190 20.87 -3.05 -10.90
C GLU A 190 19.35 -2.79 -10.89
N ALA A 191 18.57 -3.65 -11.54
CA ALA A 191 17.13 -3.46 -11.69
C ALA A 191 16.33 -3.82 -10.43
N ASP A 192 16.63 -4.96 -9.81
CA ASP A 192 15.97 -5.46 -8.60
C ASP A 192 16.86 -6.52 -7.91
N PRO A 193 17.73 -6.12 -6.98
CA PRO A 193 18.67 -7.03 -6.31
C PRO A 193 17.98 -8.12 -5.48
N GLY A 194 16.67 -7.98 -5.21
CA GLY A 194 15.87 -9.00 -4.53
C GLY A 194 15.88 -10.35 -5.23
N TRP A 195 16.06 -10.37 -6.56
CA TRP A 195 16.20 -11.60 -7.35
C TRP A 195 17.49 -12.37 -7.08
N LEU A 196 18.49 -11.73 -6.45
CA LEU A 196 19.75 -12.35 -6.05
C LEU A 196 19.71 -12.86 -4.61
N HIS A 197 18.58 -12.74 -3.90
CA HIS A 197 18.51 -13.15 -2.49
C HIS A 197 18.57 -14.67 -2.30
N THR A 198 17.97 -15.44 -3.22
CA THR A 198 17.89 -16.91 -3.08
C THR A 198 18.29 -17.61 -4.38
N PRO A 199 18.85 -18.84 -4.30
CA PRO A 199 19.17 -19.63 -5.49
C PRO A 199 17.96 -19.84 -6.41
N PHE A 200 16.77 -20.01 -5.84
CA PHE A 200 15.56 -20.28 -6.62
C PHE A 200 15.12 -19.08 -7.44
N LEU A 201 15.12 -17.88 -6.88
CA LEU A 201 14.75 -16.66 -7.60
C LEU A 201 15.70 -16.41 -8.77
N LEU A 202 17.01 -16.51 -8.53
CA LEU A 202 18.01 -16.34 -9.58
C LEU A 202 17.87 -17.42 -10.67
N GLU A 203 17.75 -18.69 -10.29
CA GLU A 203 17.52 -19.80 -11.23
C GLU A 203 16.24 -19.59 -12.05
N LEU A 204 15.17 -19.09 -11.42
CA LEU A 204 13.90 -18.81 -12.08
C LEU A 204 14.02 -17.68 -13.11
N ALA A 205 14.71 -16.59 -12.78
CA ALA A 205 14.97 -15.50 -13.72
C ALA A 205 15.83 -15.99 -14.91
N LEU A 206 16.89 -16.75 -14.64
CA LEU A 206 17.77 -17.32 -15.69
C LEU A 206 17.02 -18.34 -16.56
N HIS A 207 16.18 -19.19 -15.96
CA HIS A 207 15.32 -20.12 -16.71
C HIS A 207 14.33 -19.38 -17.60
N THR A 208 13.67 -18.34 -17.09
CA THR A 208 12.74 -17.52 -17.88
C THR A 208 13.47 -16.84 -19.05
N ALA A 209 14.69 -16.35 -18.83
CA ALA A 209 15.53 -15.77 -19.86
C ALA A 209 16.06 -16.80 -20.88
N GLU A 210 16.21 -18.06 -20.46
CA GLU A 210 16.54 -19.17 -21.36
C GLU A 210 15.35 -19.54 -22.25
N GLU A 211 14.15 -19.68 -21.68
CA GLU A 211 12.90 -19.97 -22.41
C GLU A 211 12.50 -18.81 -23.34
N ARG A 212 12.82 -17.57 -22.97
CA ARG A 212 12.43 -16.35 -23.70
C ARG A 212 13.64 -15.44 -23.96
N PRO A 213 14.53 -15.77 -24.93
CA PRO A 213 15.77 -15.05 -25.16
C PRO A 213 15.60 -13.54 -25.42
N ALA A 214 14.50 -13.12 -26.03
CA ALA A 214 14.22 -11.71 -26.31
C ALA A 214 14.11 -10.86 -25.03
N LEU A 215 13.67 -11.45 -23.91
CA LEU A 215 13.56 -10.75 -22.62
C LEU A 215 14.92 -10.46 -21.98
N ARG A 216 16.01 -11.07 -22.45
CA ARG A 216 17.35 -10.79 -21.92
C ARG A 216 17.77 -9.33 -22.10
N ALA A 217 17.20 -8.60 -23.05
CA ALA A 217 17.51 -7.19 -23.28
C ALA A 217 16.70 -6.24 -22.37
N ASP A 218 15.62 -6.73 -21.75
CA ASP A 218 14.68 -5.96 -20.95
C ASP A 218 14.47 -6.65 -19.59
N PRO A 219 15.29 -6.31 -18.58
CA PRO A 219 15.19 -6.88 -17.24
C PRO A 219 13.79 -6.71 -16.63
N GLU A 220 13.12 -5.58 -16.84
CA GLU A 220 11.81 -5.32 -16.24
C GLU A 220 10.74 -6.27 -16.79
N ALA A 221 10.71 -6.47 -18.12
CA ALA A 221 9.82 -7.44 -18.74
C ALA A 221 10.18 -8.88 -18.38
N LEU A 222 11.47 -9.21 -18.26
CA LEU A 222 11.92 -10.51 -17.79
C LEU A 222 11.42 -10.79 -16.37
N LEU A 223 11.60 -9.86 -15.44
CA LEU A 223 11.19 -10.02 -14.06
C LEU A 223 9.67 -10.12 -13.92
N ARG A 224 8.91 -9.37 -14.75
CA ARG A 224 7.46 -9.58 -14.85
C ARG A 224 7.08 -11.01 -15.24
N ALA A 225 7.70 -11.53 -16.30
CA ALA A 225 7.45 -12.90 -16.74
C ALA A 225 7.89 -13.93 -15.69
N ALA A 226 8.99 -13.68 -14.97
CA ALA A 226 9.48 -14.57 -13.93
C ALA A 226 8.52 -14.66 -12.73
N VAL A 227 7.88 -13.54 -12.32
CA VAL A 227 6.84 -13.57 -11.28
C VAL A 227 5.63 -14.40 -11.73
N GLU A 228 5.15 -14.21 -12.96
CA GLU A 228 4.04 -15.02 -13.50
C GLU A 228 4.37 -16.52 -13.46
N VAL A 229 5.59 -16.90 -13.85
CA VAL A 229 6.04 -18.30 -13.78
C VAL A 229 6.16 -18.79 -12.33
N ALA A 230 6.59 -17.94 -11.40
CA ALA A 230 6.67 -18.26 -9.98
C ALA A 230 5.28 -18.62 -9.42
N ASP A 231 4.27 -17.82 -9.74
CA ASP A 231 2.91 -18.02 -9.26
C ASP A 231 2.23 -19.20 -9.97
N ASP A 232 2.25 -19.24 -11.30
CA ASP A 232 1.49 -20.22 -12.08
C ASP A 232 2.08 -21.64 -12.04
N ARG A 233 3.42 -21.77 -12.14
CA ARG A 233 4.08 -23.09 -12.24
C ARG A 233 4.63 -23.60 -10.93
N HIS A 234 4.96 -22.70 -10.01
CA HIS A 234 5.67 -23.06 -8.79
C HIS A 234 4.88 -22.82 -7.50
N GLU A 235 3.67 -22.26 -7.62
CA GLU A 235 2.80 -21.89 -6.49
C GLU A 235 3.58 -21.10 -5.43
N TYR A 236 4.46 -20.19 -5.86
CA TYR A 236 5.48 -19.63 -4.99
C TYR A 236 4.88 -18.98 -3.75
N ILE A 237 3.85 -18.14 -3.90
CA ILE A 237 3.16 -17.51 -2.77
C ILE A 237 2.49 -18.55 -1.86
N GLN A 238 1.85 -19.57 -2.41
CA GLN A 238 1.25 -20.62 -1.59
C GLN A 238 2.31 -21.35 -0.75
N GLN A 239 3.44 -21.70 -1.34
CA GLN A 239 4.49 -22.44 -0.66
C GLN A 239 5.29 -21.57 0.31
N TRP A 240 5.64 -20.37 -0.11
CA TRP A 240 6.54 -19.47 0.61
C TRP A 240 5.79 -18.66 1.68
N PHE A 241 4.67 -18.03 1.32
CA PHE A 241 3.92 -17.13 2.20
C PHE A 241 2.87 -17.89 3.04
N HIS A 242 1.94 -18.61 2.40
CA HIS A 242 0.85 -19.27 3.13
C HIS A 242 1.31 -20.50 3.92
N ASN A 243 2.11 -21.38 3.29
CA ASN A 243 2.60 -22.61 3.92
C ASN A 243 3.95 -22.45 4.62
N GLY A 244 4.72 -21.40 4.28
CA GLY A 244 6.07 -21.20 4.78
C GLY A 244 6.16 -20.26 5.97
N LEU A 245 5.23 -19.31 6.10
CA LEU A 245 5.18 -18.37 7.21
C LEU A 245 4.07 -18.74 8.20
N GLY A 246 4.35 -18.56 9.49
CA GLY A 246 3.31 -18.61 10.53
C GLY A 246 2.36 -17.41 10.43
N GLU A 247 1.21 -17.49 11.09
CA GLU A 247 0.20 -16.42 11.08
C GLU A 247 0.74 -15.08 11.61
N GLN A 248 1.46 -15.12 12.74
CA GLN A 248 2.11 -13.95 13.32
C GLN A 248 3.12 -13.29 12.38
N HIS A 249 3.90 -14.09 11.62
CA HIS A 249 4.84 -13.55 10.63
C HIS A 249 4.13 -12.83 9.48
N ARG A 250 3.01 -13.40 8.98
CA ARG A 250 2.20 -12.75 7.94
C ARG A 250 1.56 -11.47 8.46
N ALA A 251 1.05 -11.48 9.69
CA ALA A 251 0.51 -10.31 10.35
C ALA A 251 1.58 -9.22 10.52
N ALA A 252 2.79 -9.59 10.94
CA ALA A 252 3.93 -8.68 11.05
C ALA A 252 4.31 -8.04 9.71
N LEU A 253 4.34 -8.82 8.62
CA LEU A 253 4.59 -8.29 7.27
C LEU A 253 3.51 -7.30 6.81
N ARG A 254 2.24 -7.59 7.08
CA ARG A 254 1.14 -6.67 6.78
C ARG A 254 1.24 -5.40 7.61
N ALA A 255 1.45 -5.53 8.93
CA ALA A 255 1.59 -4.40 9.84
C ALA A 255 2.78 -3.51 9.48
N GLY A 256 3.94 -4.10 9.14
CA GLY A 256 5.12 -3.37 8.71
C GLY A 256 4.87 -2.48 7.49
N ARG A 257 4.06 -2.93 6.52
CA ARG A 257 3.67 -2.12 5.36
C ARG A 257 2.78 -0.93 5.74
N TRP A 258 1.84 -1.13 6.67
CA TRP A 258 0.99 -0.05 7.16
C TRP A 258 1.78 0.97 8.00
N ARG A 259 2.72 0.52 8.83
CA ARG A 259 3.64 1.39 9.58
C ARG A 259 4.55 2.19 8.65
N ALA A 260 5.11 1.56 7.62
CA ALA A 260 5.89 2.25 6.60
C ALA A 260 5.07 3.34 5.88
N ALA A 261 3.76 3.15 5.73
CA ALA A 261 2.85 4.15 5.20
C ALA A 261 2.46 5.24 6.21
N GLY A 262 2.87 5.14 7.47
CA GLY A 262 2.58 6.12 8.52
C GLY A 262 1.31 5.86 9.32
N LEU A 263 0.83 4.62 9.35
CA LEU A 263 -0.29 4.20 10.20
C LEU A 263 0.23 3.44 11.44
N PRO A 264 -0.22 3.80 12.65
CA PRO A 264 0.11 3.03 13.84
C PRO A 264 -0.62 1.68 13.77
N VAL A 265 0.14 0.59 13.77
CA VAL A 265 -0.41 -0.77 13.86
C VAL A 265 0.28 -1.51 14.99
N GLU A 266 -0.43 -1.63 16.09
CA GLU A 266 -0.05 -2.44 17.24
C GLU A 266 -0.61 -3.84 17.03
N LEU A 267 0.27 -4.81 16.83
CA LEU A 267 -0.16 -6.21 16.81
C LEU A 267 -0.31 -6.67 18.26
N PRO A 268 -1.35 -7.47 18.58
CA PRO A 268 -1.43 -8.09 19.89
C PRO A 268 -0.14 -8.85 20.16
N ALA A 269 0.41 -8.68 21.35
CA ALA A 269 1.57 -9.45 21.79
C ALA A 269 1.25 -10.93 21.58
N ALA A 270 2.17 -11.66 20.95
CA ALA A 270 2.04 -13.11 20.87
C ALA A 270 1.80 -13.63 22.28
N GLU A 271 0.70 -14.35 22.52
CA GLU A 271 0.46 -14.93 23.84
C GLU A 271 1.71 -15.73 24.22
N PRO A 272 2.34 -15.45 25.38
CA PRO A 272 3.53 -16.16 25.80
C PRO A 272 3.17 -17.64 25.82
N GLY A 273 3.86 -18.42 24.99
CA GLY A 273 3.61 -19.86 24.90
C GLY A 273 3.71 -20.49 26.30
N PRO A 274 3.07 -21.65 26.53
CA PRO A 274 2.99 -22.27 27.85
C PRO A 274 4.35 -22.56 28.53
N ALA A 275 5.46 -22.51 27.77
CA ALA A 275 6.82 -22.68 28.26
C ALA A 275 7.52 -21.36 28.69
N ASP A 276 6.97 -20.20 28.40
CA ASP A 276 7.68 -18.91 28.56
C ASP A 276 7.46 -18.23 29.93
N ARG A 277 6.71 -18.88 30.84
CA ARG A 277 6.44 -18.33 32.18
C ARG A 277 7.63 -18.39 33.16
N SER A 278 8.73 -19.06 32.79
CA SER A 278 9.88 -19.26 33.69
C SER A 278 11.15 -18.48 33.33
N TYR A 279 11.15 -17.70 32.24
CA TYR A 279 12.34 -16.97 31.79
C TYR A 279 12.15 -15.46 32.02
N GLY A 280 13.17 -14.81 32.58
CA GLY A 280 13.10 -13.43 33.07
C GLY A 280 12.67 -12.43 31.98
N ALA A 281 11.89 -11.42 32.38
CA ALA A 281 11.22 -10.45 31.50
C ALA A 281 12.15 -9.58 30.62
N ASP A 282 13.47 -9.64 30.84
CA ASP A 282 14.48 -8.84 30.14
C ASP A 282 14.98 -9.49 28.82
N ASP A 283 14.67 -10.75 28.57
CA ASP A 283 15.12 -11.48 27.37
C ASP A 283 13.98 -11.65 26.33
N ARG A 284 13.14 -10.60 26.17
CA ARG A 284 12.08 -10.54 25.14
C ARG A 284 12.70 -10.48 23.76
N TYR A 285 12.95 -11.67 23.25
CA TYR A 285 13.36 -11.93 21.89
C TYR A 285 12.15 -11.69 20.97
N ASP A 286 12.20 -10.63 20.17
CA ASP A 286 11.13 -10.34 19.23
C ASP A 286 11.24 -11.29 18.03
N ASP A 287 10.51 -12.41 18.07
CA ASP A 287 10.44 -13.40 16.99
C ASP A 287 9.97 -12.78 15.66
N ALA A 288 9.25 -11.64 15.68
CA ALA A 288 8.90 -10.92 14.45
C ALA A 288 10.10 -10.16 13.84
N ALA A 289 10.97 -9.60 14.69
CA ALA A 289 12.28 -9.07 14.27
C ALA A 289 13.23 -10.20 13.83
N PHE A 290 13.13 -11.38 14.45
CA PHE A 290 13.95 -12.56 14.15
C PHE A 290 13.84 -13.03 12.69
N TYR A 291 12.67 -12.85 12.05
CA TYR A 291 12.47 -13.20 10.64
C TYR A 291 12.48 -11.99 9.68
N GLY A 292 12.92 -10.81 10.15
CA GLY A 292 13.00 -9.61 9.31
C GLY A 292 11.64 -9.14 8.77
N ALA A 293 10.55 -9.47 9.46
CA ALA A 293 9.20 -9.02 9.14
C ALA A 293 8.92 -7.61 9.70
N ALA A 294 9.64 -7.20 10.74
CA ALA A 294 9.58 -5.84 11.27
C ALA A 294 10.36 -4.89 10.36
N ALA A 295 9.64 -3.97 9.70
CA ALA A 295 10.21 -2.82 9.00
C ALA A 295 10.89 -1.81 9.96
N ASP A 296 10.71 -1.98 11.27
CA ASP A 296 11.16 -1.06 12.33
C ASP A 296 12.56 -1.38 12.88
N ALA A 297 13.39 -2.13 12.14
CA ALA A 297 14.80 -2.21 12.47
C ALA A 297 15.43 -0.85 12.18
N ASP A 298 15.48 -0.04 13.24
CA ASP A 298 16.11 1.28 13.36
C ASP A 298 17.21 1.46 12.30
N ALA A 299 16.96 2.33 11.31
CA ALA A 299 17.67 2.38 10.03
C ALA A 299 19.20 2.58 10.15
N GLY A 300 19.71 2.85 11.35
CA GLY A 300 21.11 3.03 11.66
C GLY A 300 21.89 1.79 12.10
N GLN A 301 21.28 0.77 12.74
CA GLN A 301 22.07 -0.26 13.45
C GLN A 301 22.15 -1.65 12.77
N ASP A 302 21.17 -2.05 11.96
CA ASP A 302 21.14 -3.43 11.41
C ASP A 302 21.61 -3.58 9.96
N ARG A 303 22.03 -2.50 9.29
CA ARG A 303 22.70 -2.57 7.96
C ARG A 303 23.96 -3.44 7.99
N ALA A 304 24.60 -3.60 9.15
CA ALA A 304 25.83 -4.39 9.29
C ALA A 304 25.61 -5.92 9.22
N ARG A 305 24.37 -6.42 9.35
CA ARG A 305 24.11 -7.87 9.41
C ARG A 305 23.64 -8.52 8.11
N GLY A 306 23.54 -7.77 7.01
CA GLY A 306 23.48 -8.32 5.63
C GLY A 306 22.40 -9.38 5.33
N GLY A 307 21.40 -9.55 6.20
CA GLY A 307 20.31 -10.50 5.99
C GLY A 307 19.26 -9.90 5.07
N ALA A 308 18.83 -10.64 4.04
CA ALA A 308 17.65 -10.24 3.29
C ALA A 308 16.42 -10.23 4.21
N SER A 309 15.75 -9.07 4.29
CA SER A 309 14.41 -9.02 4.86
C SER A 309 13.46 -9.83 3.97
N LEU A 310 12.50 -10.52 4.58
CA LEU A 310 11.40 -11.16 3.86
C LEU A 310 10.65 -10.16 2.96
N ALA A 311 10.63 -8.88 3.33
CA ALA A 311 10.03 -7.81 2.52
C ALA A 311 10.82 -7.51 1.23
N GLY A 312 12.08 -7.93 1.15
CA GLY A 312 12.94 -7.80 -0.03
C GLY A 312 12.79 -8.96 -1.03
N ASP A 313 11.91 -9.94 -0.81
CA ASP A 313 11.58 -10.95 -1.82
C ASP A 313 10.69 -10.31 -2.91
N PRO A 314 11.11 -10.29 -4.18
CA PRO A 314 10.40 -9.57 -5.24
C PRO A 314 9.06 -10.20 -5.62
N VAL A 315 8.89 -11.52 -5.45
CA VAL A 315 7.61 -12.20 -5.71
C VAL A 315 6.64 -11.89 -4.58
N LEU A 316 7.10 -11.96 -3.32
CA LEU A 316 6.31 -11.54 -2.18
C LEU A 316 5.93 -10.07 -2.29
N ALA A 317 6.86 -9.20 -2.69
CA ALA A 317 6.61 -7.78 -2.83
C ALA A 317 5.48 -7.51 -3.85
N ARG A 318 5.34 -8.31 -4.91
CA ARG A 318 4.18 -8.21 -5.81
C ARG A 318 2.88 -8.70 -5.19
N HIS A 319 2.93 -9.74 -4.36
CA HIS A 319 1.78 -10.25 -3.63
C HIS A 319 1.31 -9.30 -2.52
N LEU A 320 2.25 -8.65 -1.83
CA LEU A 320 2.07 -7.68 -0.76
C LEU A 320 2.70 -6.34 -1.15
N PRO A 321 2.11 -5.60 -2.11
CA PRO A 321 2.63 -4.32 -2.54
C PRO A 321 2.71 -3.29 -1.42
N GLU A 322 3.54 -2.27 -1.61
CA GLU A 322 3.48 -1.07 -0.78
C GLU A 322 2.05 -0.54 -0.70
N VAL A 323 1.70 0.08 0.43
CA VAL A 323 0.40 0.73 0.61
C VAL A 323 0.39 2.03 -0.18
N LEU A 324 -0.53 2.12 -1.14
CA LEU A 324 -0.73 3.34 -1.90
C LEU A 324 -1.41 4.41 -1.01
N ARG A 325 -0.67 5.47 -0.71
CA ARG A 325 -1.15 6.70 -0.06
C ARG A 325 -1.76 7.68 -1.07
N VAL A 326 -2.95 8.17 -0.75
CA VAL A 326 -3.71 9.16 -1.52
C VAL A 326 -4.13 10.27 -0.58
N HIS A 327 -3.84 11.52 -0.89
CA HIS A 327 -4.44 12.65 -0.18
C HIS A 327 -5.72 13.07 -0.89
N HIS A 328 -6.79 13.27 -0.13
CA HIS A 328 -8.05 13.85 -0.58
C HIS A 328 -8.17 15.24 0.05
N ILE A 329 -8.11 16.26 -0.80
CA ILE A 329 -8.24 17.67 -0.43
C ILE A 329 -9.47 18.27 -1.11
N SER A 330 -10.03 19.33 -0.52
CA SER A 330 -11.16 20.06 -1.09
C SER A 330 -11.13 21.51 -0.64
N ASP A 331 -11.87 22.36 -1.35
CA ASP A 331 -12.22 23.71 -0.90
C ASP A 331 -10.95 24.53 -0.62
N LEU A 332 -10.16 24.70 -1.69
CA LEU A 332 -8.87 25.40 -1.71
C LEU A 332 -9.08 26.92 -1.79
N HIS A 333 -10.10 27.35 -2.52
CA HIS A 333 -10.50 28.75 -2.74
C HIS A 333 -9.36 29.70 -3.10
N HIS A 334 -8.50 29.32 -4.05
CA HIS A 334 -7.47 30.21 -4.57
C HIS A 334 -8.06 31.56 -5.02
N GLY A 335 -7.43 32.65 -4.58
CA GLY A 335 -7.89 34.02 -4.83
C GLY A 335 -8.89 34.57 -3.81
N GLY A 336 -9.42 33.71 -2.93
CA GLY A 336 -10.33 34.10 -1.85
C GLY A 336 -9.62 34.46 -0.54
N ARG A 337 -10.42 34.59 0.53
CA ARG A 337 -9.91 34.81 1.88
C ARG A 337 -9.43 33.49 2.49
N LEU A 338 -8.13 33.24 2.36
CA LEU A 338 -7.48 32.05 2.92
C LEU A 338 -7.19 32.20 4.41
N SER A 339 -7.29 31.10 5.15
CA SER A 339 -6.95 31.08 6.57
C SER A 339 -5.46 31.29 6.78
N SER A 340 -5.12 32.25 7.64
CA SER A 340 -3.75 32.47 8.10
C SER A 340 -3.39 31.45 9.18
N THR A 341 -2.19 30.89 9.10
CA THR A 341 -1.67 29.95 10.12
C THR A 341 -1.34 30.63 11.44
N VAL A 342 -1.06 31.94 11.39
CA VAL A 342 -0.72 32.78 12.55
C VAL A 342 -1.62 34.03 12.52
N ASP A 343 -2.31 34.29 13.63
CA ASP A 343 -3.08 35.52 13.85
C ASP A 343 -2.14 36.65 14.30
N ALA A 344 -1.50 37.30 13.32
CA ALA A 344 -0.58 38.41 13.55
C ALA A 344 -1.36 39.69 13.88
N LYS A 345 -1.54 39.98 15.17
CA LYS A 345 -2.22 41.20 15.64
C LYS A 345 -1.33 42.44 15.67
N ASP A 346 -0.01 42.26 15.60
CA ASP A 346 0.97 43.35 15.56
C ASP A 346 1.25 43.73 14.10
N PRO A 347 0.74 44.88 13.61
CA PRO A 347 0.91 45.30 12.22
C PRO A 347 2.30 45.91 11.96
N THR A 348 3.20 45.95 12.96
CA THR A 348 4.56 46.46 12.75
C THR A 348 5.40 45.47 11.95
N GLN A 349 6.44 45.98 11.30
CA GLN A 349 7.42 45.13 10.59
C GLN A 349 8.09 44.11 11.52
N ALA A 350 8.20 44.40 12.82
CA ALA A 350 8.69 43.45 13.82
C ALA A 350 7.66 42.34 14.05
N GLY A 351 6.38 42.70 14.23
CA GLY A 351 5.25 41.77 14.29
C GLY A 351 5.17 40.84 13.09
N HIS A 352 5.24 41.38 11.87
CA HIS A 352 5.27 40.56 10.64
C HIS A 352 6.50 39.64 10.56
N ARG A 353 7.68 40.10 10.99
CA ARG A 353 8.89 39.26 11.03
C ARG A 353 8.76 38.14 12.06
N ILE A 354 8.23 38.42 13.25
CA ILE A 354 7.96 37.43 14.28
C ILE A 354 6.92 36.43 13.79
N ALA A 355 5.84 36.90 13.16
CA ALA A 355 4.82 36.06 12.56
C ALA A 355 5.41 35.14 11.49
N ALA A 356 6.20 35.67 10.56
CA ALA A 356 6.89 34.87 9.53
C ALA A 356 7.83 33.82 10.14
N VAL A 357 8.61 34.19 11.17
CA VAL A 357 9.46 33.23 11.92
C VAL A 357 8.63 32.18 12.66
N ALA A 358 7.44 32.54 13.12
CA ALA A 358 6.47 31.64 13.74
C ALA A 358 5.66 30.82 12.71
N GLY A 359 5.98 30.92 11.41
CA GLY A 359 5.33 30.15 10.34
C GLY A 359 4.07 30.81 9.77
N ALA A 360 3.95 32.14 9.83
CA ALA A 360 2.86 32.86 9.18
C ALA A 360 2.88 32.61 7.67
N GLY A 361 1.72 32.22 7.16
CA GLY A 361 1.46 31.91 5.76
C GLY A 361 0.01 31.48 5.60
N THR A 362 -0.31 30.93 4.44
CA THR A 362 -1.63 30.34 4.18
C THR A 362 -1.64 28.86 4.60
N ALA A 363 -2.82 28.31 4.88
CA ALA A 363 -2.96 26.86 5.09
C ALA A 363 -2.52 26.05 3.85
N LEU A 364 -2.63 26.63 2.63
CA LEU A 364 -2.14 26.01 1.39
C LEU A 364 -0.61 25.88 1.36
N ASP A 365 0.12 26.91 1.80
CA ASP A 365 1.58 26.87 1.90
C ASP A 365 2.03 25.90 2.99
N SER A 366 1.38 25.96 4.16
CA SER A 366 1.62 25.03 5.26
C SER A 366 1.40 23.57 4.85
N TYR A 367 0.41 23.31 3.99
CA TYR A 367 0.18 21.97 3.45
C TYR A 367 1.31 21.52 2.50
N LEU A 368 1.81 22.39 1.61
CA LEU A 368 2.96 22.05 0.76
C LEU A 368 4.21 21.74 1.59
N ASP A 369 4.49 22.54 2.62
CA ASP A 369 5.61 22.31 3.54
C ASP A 369 5.45 20.98 4.28
N HIS A 370 4.23 20.67 4.74
CA HIS A 370 3.91 19.39 5.36
C HIS A 370 4.11 18.20 4.42
N VAL A 371 3.65 18.30 3.17
CA VAL A 371 3.91 17.25 2.17
C VAL A 371 5.41 17.09 1.91
N GLY A 372 6.17 18.18 1.89
CA GLY A 372 7.64 18.15 1.82
C GLY A 372 8.29 17.45 3.03
N GLN A 373 7.78 17.68 4.24
CA GLN A 373 8.23 16.98 5.45
C GLN A 373 7.89 15.48 5.40
N LEU A 374 6.69 15.13 4.93
CA LEU A 374 6.30 13.74 4.69
C LEU A 374 7.22 13.10 3.64
N ALA A 375 7.59 13.81 2.57
CA ALA A 375 8.51 13.31 1.55
C ALA A 375 9.89 12.98 2.13
N ALA A 376 10.42 13.85 2.99
CA ALA A 376 11.68 13.61 3.71
C ALA A 376 11.63 12.37 4.63
N GLN A 377 10.43 11.98 5.07
CA GLN A 377 10.19 10.76 5.86
C GLN A 377 9.85 9.53 5.01
N GLY A 378 9.82 9.65 3.67
CA GLY A 378 9.35 8.57 2.78
C GLY A 378 7.84 8.32 2.84
N ARG A 379 7.06 9.29 3.33
CA ARG A 379 5.63 9.18 3.62
C ARG A 379 4.74 10.10 2.77
N ALA A 380 5.32 10.84 1.81
CA ALA A 380 4.53 11.67 0.90
C ALA A 380 3.45 10.84 0.17
N PRO A 381 2.30 11.45 -0.16
CA PRO A 381 1.28 10.80 -0.98
C PRO A 381 1.81 10.45 -2.36
N HIS A 382 1.26 9.39 -2.95
CA HIS A 382 1.53 9.03 -4.34
C HIS A 382 0.52 9.66 -5.30
N LEU A 383 -0.70 9.89 -4.83
CA LEU A 383 -1.80 10.51 -5.59
C LEU A 383 -2.48 11.58 -4.76
N VAL A 384 -3.08 12.56 -5.43
CA VAL A 384 -3.94 13.58 -4.85
C VAL A 384 -5.26 13.62 -5.59
N VAL A 385 -6.38 13.65 -4.86
CA VAL A 385 -7.72 13.89 -5.38
C VAL A 385 -8.23 15.20 -4.82
N VAL A 386 -8.61 16.13 -5.69
CA VAL A 386 -9.18 17.43 -5.34
C VAL A 386 -10.66 17.41 -5.66
N THR A 387 -11.52 17.54 -4.64
CA THR A 387 -12.98 17.43 -4.80
C THR A 387 -13.70 18.77 -4.87
N GLY A 388 -13.18 19.72 -5.67
CA GLY A 388 -13.87 20.96 -6.01
C GLY A 388 -13.48 22.17 -5.17
N ASP A 389 -14.05 23.30 -5.57
CA ASP A 389 -13.80 24.64 -5.05
C ASP A 389 -12.30 24.94 -5.02
N ILE A 390 -11.66 24.71 -6.19
CA ILE A 390 -10.23 24.93 -6.39
C ILE A 390 -9.95 26.42 -6.34
N VAL A 391 -10.77 27.22 -6.98
CA VAL A 391 -10.72 28.69 -6.94
C VAL A 391 -11.89 29.26 -6.17
N ASP A 392 -11.73 30.47 -5.65
CA ASP A 392 -12.83 31.21 -5.00
C ASP A 392 -13.90 31.65 -6.00
N ARG A 393 -13.47 31.97 -7.21
CA ARG A 393 -14.32 32.26 -8.36
C ARG A 393 -13.55 32.10 -9.67
N PRO A 394 -14.23 31.86 -10.80
CA PRO A 394 -13.60 31.78 -12.11
C PRO A 394 -12.93 33.10 -12.49
N SER A 395 -11.61 33.07 -12.57
CA SER A 395 -10.76 34.18 -12.99
C SER A 395 -9.42 33.59 -13.43
N ASP A 396 -8.88 34.04 -14.56
CA ASP A 396 -7.63 33.50 -15.10
C ASP A 396 -6.45 33.66 -14.13
N THR A 397 -6.44 34.73 -13.32
CA THR A 397 -5.45 34.90 -12.26
C THR A 397 -5.57 33.82 -11.18
N HIS A 398 -6.79 33.53 -10.73
CA HIS A 398 -7.02 32.49 -9.72
C HIS A 398 -6.70 31.10 -10.28
N GLY A 399 -7.09 30.84 -11.53
CA GLY A 399 -6.76 29.60 -12.24
C GLY A 399 -5.26 29.39 -12.38
N ALA A 400 -4.51 30.44 -12.73
CA ALA A 400 -3.06 30.39 -12.81
C ALA A 400 -2.40 30.11 -11.44
N LEU A 401 -2.84 30.79 -10.37
CA LEU A 401 -2.33 30.56 -9.02
C LEU A 401 -2.61 29.13 -8.54
N ALA A 402 -3.84 28.64 -8.75
CA ALA A 402 -4.20 27.27 -8.41
C ALA A 402 -3.38 26.26 -9.21
N ARG A 403 -3.17 26.51 -10.51
CA ARG A 403 -2.38 25.63 -11.36
C ARG A 403 -0.92 25.56 -10.91
N GLU A 404 -0.30 26.71 -10.64
CA GLU A 404 1.06 26.77 -10.11
C GLU A 404 1.18 25.99 -8.80
N TRP A 405 0.23 26.16 -7.89
CA TRP A 405 0.20 25.43 -6.62
C TRP A 405 0.06 23.92 -6.81
N LEU A 406 -0.84 23.47 -7.70
CA LEU A 406 -1.02 22.05 -8.03
C LEU A 406 0.22 21.45 -8.69
N ASP A 407 0.92 22.20 -9.55
CA ASP A 407 2.16 21.75 -10.19
C ASP A 407 3.29 21.63 -9.14
N ARG A 408 3.38 22.56 -8.18
CA ARG A 408 4.28 22.43 -7.01
C ARG A 408 3.95 21.20 -6.17
N LEU A 409 2.68 20.96 -5.86
CA LEU A 409 2.23 19.78 -5.12
C LEU A 409 2.59 18.49 -5.88
N ALA A 410 2.36 18.44 -7.18
CA ALA A 410 2.69 17.28 -8.02
C ALA A 410 4.18 16.92 -7.97
N GLY A 411 5.06 17.93 -7.89
CA GLY A 411 6.50 17.75 -7.72
C GLY A 411 6.94 17.18 -6.36
N LEU A 412 6.06 17.20 -5.35
CA LEU A 412 6.32 16.65 -4.03
C LEU A 412 5.78 15.22 -3.83
N LEU A 413 5.05 14.68 -4.81
CA LEU A 413 4.44 13.35 -4.70
C LEU A 413 5.48 12.24 -4.82
N ALA A 414 5.34 11.21 -3.99
CA ALA A 414 6.26 10.09 -3.97
C ALA A 414 6.04 9.15 -5.17
N PRO A 415 7.09 8.52 -5.70
CA PRO A 415 6.93 7.44 -6.67
C PRO A 415 6.30 6.22 -6.00
N HIS A 416 5.64 5.37 -6.79
CA HIS A 416 5.13 4.08 -6.32
C HIS A 416 5.33 3.04 -7.41
N ARG A 417 5.86 1.86 -7.06
CA ARG A 417 6.26 0.84 -8.05
C ARG A 417 5.13 0.35 -8.96
N ASP A 418 3.90 0.36 -8.44
CA ASP A 418 2.72 -0.11 -9.16
C ASP A 418 2.00 1.01 -9.94
N LEU A 419 2.54 2.22 -9.92
CA LEU A 419 2.08 3.34 -10.74
C LEU A 419 3.04 3.54 -11.92
N ARG A 420 2.49 3.73 -13.11
CA ARG A 420 3.29 4.00 -14.30
C ARG A 420 3.80 5.45 -14.29
N PRO A 421 4.91 5.76 -14.99
CA PRO A 421 5.41 7.13 -15.08
C PRO A 421 4.40 8.14 -15.67
N ASP A 422 3.55 7.69 -16.59
CA ASP A 422 2.53 8.49 -17.29
C ASP A 422 1.17 8.51 -16.57
N ASP A 423 1.02 7.75 -15.48
CA ASP A 423 -0.22 7.76 -14.72
C ASP A 423 -0.43 9.13 -14.06
N PRO A 424 -1.59 9.78 -14.25
CA PRO A 424 -1.84 11.09 -13.64
C PRO A 424 -1.80 11.00 -12.12
N ARG A 425 -1.11 11.94 -11.49
CA ARG A 425 -0.89 11.95 -10.03
C ARG A 425 -1.86 12.87 -9.27
N VAL A 426 -2.45 13.84 -9.98
CA VAL A 426 -3.45 14.77 -9.45
C VAL A 426 -4.73 14.60 -10.24
N LEU A 427 -5.84 14.33 -9.56
CA LEU A 427 -7.17 14.17 -10.13
C LEU A 427 -8.10 15.26 -9.60
N LEU A 428 -8.93 15.84 -10.47
CA LEU A 428 -9.80 16.95 -10.11
C LEU A 428 -11.27 16.60 -10.32
N VAL A 429 -12.12 17.17 -9.49
CA VAL A 429 -13.53 17.40 -9.77
C VAL A 429 -13.80 18.87 -9.50
N GLY A 430 -14.54 19.56 -10.37
CA GLY A 430 -14.96 20.94 -10.12
C GLY A 430 -16.08 21.01 -9.09
N GLY A 431 -16.00 22.01 -8.21
CA GLY A 431 -17.05 22.40 -7.28
C GLY A 431 -17.92 23.52 -7.85
N ASN A 432 -18.78 24.09 -7.00
CA ASN A 432 -19.65 25.18 -7.43
C ASN A 432 -18.86 26.48 -7.69
N HIS A 433 -17.81 26.78 -6.92
CA HIS A 433 -16.98 27.98 -7.15
C HIS A 433 -16.12 27.91 -8.41
N ASP A 434 -15.99 26.73 -9.02
CA ASP A 434 -15.18 26.49 -10.22
C ASP A 434 -15.95 26.78 -11.53
N VAL A 435 -17.20 27.25 -11.45
CA VAL A 435 -18.13 27.42 -12.58
C VAL A 435 -18.41 28.89 -12.87
N SER A 436 -18.40 29.30 -14.16
CA SER A 436 -18.69 30.67 -14.59
C SER A 436 -20.16 31.06 -14.38
N TRP A 437 -20.46 31.64 -13.21
CA TRP A 437 -21.80 32.04 -12.78
C TRP A 437 -22.46 33.10 -13.68
N ASP A 438 -21.68 33.96 -14.31
CA ASP A 438 -22.16 34.93 -15.31
C ASP A 438 -22.78 34.25 -16.54
N LEU A 439 -22.50 32.95 -16.74
CA LEU A 439 -23.03 32.08 -17.77
C LEU A 439 -24.08 31.08 -17.24
N ALA A 440 -24.56 31.22 -16.00
CA ALA A 440 -25.56 30.30 -15.43
C ALA A 440 -26.88 30.24 -16.24
N LEU A 441 -27.21 31.33 -16.94
CA LEU A 441 -28.38 31.46 -17.82
C LEU A 441 -28.05 31.34 -19.32
N ASP A 442 -26.84 30.90 -19.68
CA ASP A 442 -26.46 30.71 -21.08
C ASP A 442 -27.32 29.59 -21.73
N PRO A 443 -27.77 29.74 -22.99
CA PRO A 443 -28.53 28.70 -23.68
C PRO A 443 -27.80 27.36 -23.82
N SER A 444 -26.47 27.36 -23.71
CA SER A 444 -25.62 26.18 -23.64
C SER A 444 -25.18 25.97 -22.18
N PRO A 445 -25.82 25.07 -21.42
CA PRO A 445 -25.45 24.79 -20.02
C PRO A 445 -23.99 24.39 -19.82
N GLN A 446 -23.32 23.89 -20.86
CA GLN A 446 -21.89 23.53 -20.79
C GLN A 446 -20.94 24.73 -20.88
N ALA A 447 -21.42 25.91 -21.27
CA ALA A 447 -20.58 27.10 -21.44
C ALA A 447 -19.91 27.51 -20.13
N ARG A 448 -20.64 27.43 -19.01
CA ARG A 448 -20.15 27.73 -17.66
C ARG A 448 -19.00 26.84 -17.17
N HIS A 449 -18.82 25.67 -17.79
CA HIS A 449 -17.77 24.71 -17.44
C HIS A 449 -16.50 24.85 -18.30
N ARG A 450 -16.53 25.67 -19.35
CA ARG A 450 -15.40 25.80 -20.29
C ARG A 450 -14.17 26.44 -19.64
N TRP A 451 -14.38 27.41 -18.75
CA TRP A 451 -13.28 28.08 -18.05
C TRP A 451 -12.45 27.09 -17.23
N PHE A 452 -13.11 26.24 -16.43
CA PHE A 452 -12.46 25.20 -15.63
C PHE A 452 -11.68 24.23 -16.51
N ALA A 453 -12.33 23.70 -17.55
CA ALA A 453 -11.70 22.76 -18.47
C ALA A 453 -10.46 23.35 -19.17
N ALA A 454 -10.51 24.64 -19.53
CA ALA A 454 -9.38 25.34 -20.14
C ALA A 454 -8.20 25.50 -19.17
N ASN A 455 -8.45 26.02 -17.96
CA ASN A 455 -7.40 26.31 -16.96
C ASN A 455 -6.72 25.05 -16.42
N PHE A 456 -7.48 23.97 -16.28
CA PHE A 456 -6.97 22.69 -15.75
C PHE A 456 -6.70 21.65 -16.83
N THR A 457 -6.48 22.09 -18.07
CA THR A 457 -6.09 21.21 -19.18
C THR A 457 -4.87 20.36 -18.80
N GLY A 458 -4.95 19.07 -19.07
CA GLY A 458 -3.91 18.08 -18.77
C GLY A 458 -4.09 17.37 -17.42
N LEU A 459 -4.92 17.91 -16.52
CA LEU A 459 -5.32 17.23 -15.29
C LEU A 459 -6.66 16.50 -15.52
N PRO A 460 -6.79 15.20 -15.19
CA PRO A 460 -8.05 14.50 -15.41
C PRO A 460 -9.20 15.07 -14.56
N HIS A 461 -10.32 15.37 -15.23
CA HIS A 461 -11.57 15.83 -14.61
C HIS A 461 -12.81 15.29 -15.36
N PRO A 462 -14.05 15.43 -14.84
CA PRO A 462 -15.27 14.84 -15.43
C PRO A 462 -15.74 15.38 -16.79
N ASP A 463 -14.99 16.26 -17.44
CA ASP A 463 -15.32 16.88 -18.73
C ASP A 463 -16.73 17.51 -18.85
N LEU A 464 -17.17 18.29 -17.87
CA LEU A 464 -18.52 18.90 -17.85
C LEU A 464 -18.79 19.89 -19.00
N GLN A 465 -17.74 20.40 -19.65
CA GLN A 465 -17.83 21.21 -20.86
C GLN A 465 -18.38 20.45 -22.08
N LEU A 466 -18.43 19.11 -22.03
CA LEU A 466 -18.98 18.29 -23.12
C LEU A 466 -20.49 18.10 -22.94
N ALA A 467 -21.24 18.39 -24.02
CA ALA A 467 -22.69 18.32 -24.03
C ALA A 467 -23.24 16.89 -23.88
N ASP A 468 -22.57 15.90 -24.48
CA ASP A 468 -22.96 14.49 -24.34
C ASP A 468 -22.33 13.86 -23.08
N PRO A 469 -23.12 13.48 -22.06
CA PRO A 469 -22.61 12.82 -20.86
C PRO A 469 -21.92 11.48 -21.14
N ARG A 470 -22.19 10.85 -22.29
CA ARG A 470 -21.52 9.59 -22.71
C ARG A 470 -20.12 9.84 -23.27
N ALA A 471 -19.82 11.04 -23.72
CA ALA A 471 -18.48 11.42 -24.17
C ALA A 471 -17.55 11.83 -23.01
N ARG A 472 -18.12 12.11 -21.83
CA ARG A 472 -17.38 12.56 -20.65
C ARG A 472 -16.47 11.49 -20.06
N ARG A 473 -15.34 11.92 -19.51
CA ARG A 473 -14.48 11.06 -18.69
C ARG A 473 -15.22 10.64 -17.42
N LEU A 474 -15.22 9.35 -17.18
CA LEU A 474 -15.79 8.76 -15.97
C LEU A 474 -14.68 8.14 -15.11
N TYR A 475 -13.81 7.32 -15.71
CA TYR A 475 -12.81 6.57 -14.96
C TYR A 475 -11.39 7.05 -15.24
N VAL A 476 -10.58 7.06 -14.18
CA VAL A 476 -9.11 7.06 -14.24
C VAL A 476 -8.62 5.81 -13.52
N GLY A 477 -7.93 4.92 -14.22
CA GLY A 477 -7.55 3.60 -13.72
C GLY A 477 -6.03 3.45 -13.52
N TYR A 478 -5.67 2.82 -12.41
CA TYR A 478 -4.31 2.46 -12.00
C TYR A 478 -4.20 0.94 -11.93
N ARG A 479 -3.95 0.32 -13.09
CA ARG A 479 -3.97 -1.13 -13.26
C ARG A 479 -3.01 -1.86 -12.32
N GLY A 480 -1.80 -1.30 -12.14
CA GLY A 480 -0.77 -1.92 -11.31
C GLY A 480 -1.17 -2.01 -9.84
N VAL A 481 -2.07 -1.14 -9.36
CA VAL A 481 -2.63 -1.17 -7.99
C VAL A 481 -3.96 -1.94 -7.96
N GLY A 482 -4.68 -1.98 -9.08
CA GLY A 482 -6.08 -2.42 -9.11
C GLY A 482 -6.99 -1.38 -8.46
N LEU A 483 -6.76 -0.10 -8.74
CA LEU A 483 -7.54 1.04 -8.24
C LEU A 483 -8.08 1.83 -9.42
N ARG A 484 -9.30 2.34 -9.32
CA ARG A 484 -9.81 3.36 -10.25
C ARG A 484 -10.66 4.39 -9.53
N PHE A 485 -10.59 5.62 -10.00
CA PHE A 485 -11.45 6.70 -9.56
C PHE A 485 -12.58 6.93 -10.54
N ALA A 486 -13.81 7.00 -10.05
CA ALA A 486 -14.96 7.52 -10.78
C ALA A 486 -15.06 9.03 -10.51
N LEU A 487 -14.76 9.86 -11.51
CA LEU A 487 -14.83 11.31 -11.41
C LEU A 487 -16.25 11.75 -11.77
N LEU A 488 -17.02 12.21 -10.78
CA LEU A 488 -18.43 12.56 -10.95
C LEU A 488 -18.61 14.07 -10.81
N GLY A 489 -18.91 14.73 -11.92
CA GLY A 489 -19.19 16.16 -11.92
C GLY A 489 -20.54 16.43 -11.26
N SER A 490 -20.50 16.75 -9.96
CA SER A 490 -21.70 17.08 -9.18
C SER A 490 -22.15 18.53 -9.32
N ALA A 491 -21.27 19.43 -9.79
CA ALA A 491 -21.61 20.82 -10.12
C ALA A 491 -22.23 20.94 -11.54
N GLU A 492 -22.86 19.87 -12.06
CA GLU A 492 -23.47 19.84 -13.41
C GLU A 492 -24.39 21.05 -13.64
N SER A 493 -25.21 21.33 -12.63
CA SER A 493 -26.20 22.40 -12.63
C SER A 493 -25.54 23.76 -12.69
N GLY A 494 -24.45 24.01 -11.94
CA GLY A 494 -23.76 25.31 -11.93
C GLY A 494 -24.73 26.47 -11.74
N GLY A 495 -25.71 26.32 -10.84
CA GLY A 495 -26.76 27.29 -10.56
C GLY A 495 -27.87 27.34 -11.60
N GLU A 496 -28.13 26.25 -12.32
CA GLU A 496 -29.25 26.20 -13.26
C GLU A 496 -30.58 26.24 -12.51
N ALA A 497 -31.43 27.21 -12.87
CA ALA A 497 -32.74 27.35 -12.27
C ALA A 497 -33.68 26.21 -12.67
N ALA A 498 -34.26 25.54 -11.66
CA ALA A 498 -35.24 24.49 -11.86
C ALA A 498 -36.64 25.03 -12.20
N ARG A 499 -36.97 26.25 -11.77
CA ARG A 499 -38.27 26.92 -11.98
C ARG A 499 -38.10 28.29 -12.62
N ASP A 500 -39.18 28.83 -13.18
CA ASP A 500 -39.16 30.19 -13.74
C ASP A 500 -38.93 31.25 -12.65
N GLU A 501 -39.42 31.03 -11.43
CA GLU A 501 -39.12 31.91 -10.28
C GLU A 501 -37.62 31.90 -9.94
N ASP A 502 -36.98 30.72 -9.98
CA ASP A 502 -35.53 30.61 -9.79
C ASP A 502 -34.79 31.35 -10.90
N ARG A 503 -35.28 31.31 -12.15
CA ARG A 503 -34.66 32.06 -13.28
C ARG A 503 -34.73 33.56 -13.04
N GLU A 504 -35.86 34.08 -12.55
CA GLU A 504 -36.00 35.50 -12.22
C GLU A 504 -35.06 35.90 -11.08
N LEU A 505 -34.99 35.08 -10.03
CA LEU A 505 -34.03 35.27 -8.94
C LEU A 505 -32.60 35.29 -9.46
N LEU A 506 -32.17 34.28 -10.22
CA LEU A 506 -30.82 34.22 -10.79
C LEU A 506 -30.53 35.37 -11.75
N ARG A 507 -31.51 35.87 -12.52
CA ARG A 507 -31.34 37.10 -13.32
C ARG A 507 -31.01 38.30 -12.42
N GLY A 508 -31.73 38.45 -11.31
CA GLY A 508 -31.46 39.49 -10.32
C GLY A 508 -30.08 39.35 -9.69
N ILE A 509 -29.70 38.15 -9.25
CA ILE A 509 -28.38 37.90 -8.66
C ILE A 509 -27.27 38.10 -9.72
N ARG A 510 -27.48 37.65 -10.96
CA ARG A 510 -26.54 37.85 -12.09
C ARG A 510 -26.34 39.32 -12.40
N GLN A 511 -27.41 40.12 -12.43
CA GLN A 511 -27.28 41.55 -12.66
C GLN A 511 -26.44 42.20 -11.54
N ARG A 512 -26.72 41.87 -10.26
CA ARG A 512 -25.89 42.35 -9.14
C ARG A 512 -24.43 41.91 -9.27
N TYR A 513 -24.17 40.69 -9.76
CA TYR A 513 -22.82 40.21 -10.01
C TYR A 513 -22.11 41.02 -11.10
N LEU A 514 -22.78 41.25 -12.23
CA LEU A 514 -22.24 42.04 -13.34
C LEU A 514 -22.01 43.50 -12.93
N ASP A 515 -22.91 44.08 -12.13
CA ASP A 515 -22.77 45.44 -11.61
C ASP A 515 -21.59 45.54 -10.64
N ALA A 516 -21.42 44.55 -9.75
CA ALA A 516 -20.29 44.48 -8.82
C ALA A 516 -18.95 44.19 -9.52
N ALA A 517 -18.95 43.34 -10.55
CA ALA A 517 -17.76 42.99 -11.32
C ALA A 517 -17.38 44.05 -12.38
N GLY A 518 -18.35 44.86 -12.82
CA GLY A 518 -18.19 45.87 -13.88
C GLY A 518 -17.98 47.30 -13.39
N GLY A 519 -17.99 47.56 -12.08
CA GLY A 519 -17.57 48.85 -11.54
C GLY A 519 -16.09 49.08 -11.88
N ASP A 520 -15.74 50.28 -12.37
CA ASP A 520 -14.39 50.74 -12.80
C ASP A 520 -13.32 50.65 -11.68
N GLY A 521 -13.06 49.46 -11.18
CA GLY A 521 -11.90 49.12 -10.36
C GLY A 521 -10.71 49.00 -11.29
N GLY A 522 -10.03 50.13 -11.52
CA GLY A 522 -8.78 50.20 -12.28
C GLY A 522 -7.83 49.08 -11.87
N THR A 523 -7.20 48.49 -12.88
CA THR A 523 -6.19 47.43 -12.81
C THR A 523 -4.88 47.91 -12.18
N ASP A 524 -4.92 48.46 -10.97
CA ASP A 524 -3.71 48.75 -10.21
C ASP A 524 -3.30 47.48 -9.46
N ALA A 525 -2.34 46.79 -10.06
CA ALA A 525 -1.75 45.52 -9.62
C ALA A 525 -0.87 45.64 -8.37
N ASP A 526 -1.12 46.61 -7.49
CA ASP A 526 -0.41 46.75 -6.21
C ASP A 526 -1.32 46.22 -5.07
N ALA A 527 -1.41 44.90 -5.03
CA ALA A 527 -2.19 44.12 -4.07
C ALA A 527 -1.57 44.21 -2.65
N GLY A 528 -1.87 45.28 -1.93
CA GLY A 528 -1.65 45.40 -0.50
C GLY A 528 -2.97 45.26 0.28
N GLU A 529 -3.19 44.07 0.88
CA GLU A 529 -4.09 43.67 1.99
C GLU A 529 -5.47 44.33 2.24
N GLY A 530 -5.96 45.22 1.37
CA GLY A 530 -7.31 45.77 1.44
C GLY A 530 -8.14 45.23 0.28
N ALA A 531 -8.91 44.17 0.51
CA ALA A 531 -9.97 43.78 -0.42
C ALA A 531 -10.86 45.01 -0.66
N GLY A 532 -10.82 45.56 -1.88
CA GLY A 532 -11.58 46.75 -2.23
C GLY A 532 -13.07 46.50 -2.01
N ALA A 533 -13.85 47.57 -1.81
CA ALA A 533 -15.30 47.46 -1.60
C ALA A 533 -16.00 46.60 -2.68
N GLY A 534 -15.53 46.66 -3.93
CA GLY A 534 -16.04 45.84 -5.04
C GLY A 534 -15.84 44.32 -4.85
N ASP A 535 -14.71 43.87 -4.29
CA ASP A 535 -14.49 42.44 -4.02
C ASP A 535 -15.40 41.92 -2.91
N ALA A 536 -15.68 42.75 -1.90
CA ALA A 536 -16.62 42.41 -0.84
C ALA A 536 -18.06 42.27 -1.37
N ASP A 537 -18.45 43.13 -2.31
CA ASP A 537 -19.76 43.07 -2.98
C ASP A 537 -19.86 41.85 -3.89
N VAL A 538 -18.84 41.55 -4.69
CA VAL A 538 -18.78 40.31 -5.51
C VAL A 538 -18.85 39.08 -4.61
N ALA A 539 -18.08 39.01 -3.53
CA ALA A 539 -18.10 37.89 -2.59
C ALA A 539 -19.46 37.72 -1.89
N ALA A 540 -20.17 38.82 -1.59
CA ALA A 540 -21.53 38.74 -1.07
C ALA A 540 -22.50 38.15 -2.10
N VAL A 541 -22.41 38.58 -3.36
CA VAL A 541 -23.27 38.07 -4.44
C VAL A 541 -22.96 36.61 -4.78
N VAL A 542 -21.69 36.21 -4.80
CA VAL A 542 -21.28 34.81 -5.02
C VAL A 542 -21.82 33.90 -3.91
N ARG A 543 -21.73 34.31 -2.64
CA ARG A 543 -22.31 33.54 -1.52
C ARG A 543 -23.83 33.33 -1.66
N ASP A 544 -24.55 34.33 -2.15
CA ASP A 544 -25.97 34.16 -2.46
C ASP A 544 -26.18 33.11 -3.57
N PHE A 545 -25.39 33.13 -4.65
CA PHE A 545 -25.47 32.15 -5.74
C PHE A 545 -25.16 30.72 -5.28
N VAL A 546 -24.11 30.53 -4.48
CA VAL A 546 -23.63 29.23 -4.01
C VAL A 546 -24.73 28.47 -3.26
N ARG A 547 -25.52 29.19 -2.44
CA ARG A 547 -26.66 28.62 -1.70
C ARG A 547 -27.79 28.10 -2.59
N HIS A 548 -27.76 28.42 -3.87
CA HIS A 548 -28.76 28.08 -4.87
C HIS A 548 -28.26 27.11 -5.96
N ASP A 549 -27.09 26.48 -5.82
CA ASP A 549 -26.60 25.46 -6.77
C ASP A 549 -27.03 24.04 -6.37
N PRO A 550 -28.04 23.43 -7.02
CA PRO A 550 -28.35 22.03 -6.78
C PRO A 550 -27.25 21.13 -7.32
N GLY A 551 -26.52 20.44 -6.43
CA GLY A 551 -25.64 19.36 -6.85
C GLY A 551 -26.42 18.32 -7.68
N VAL A 552 -25.99 18.01 -8.90
CA VAL A 552 -26.63 17.04 -9.80
C VAL A 552 -25.54 16.22 -10.49
N ILE A 553 -25.76 14.92 -10.63
CA ILE A 553 -24.93 14.07 -11.48
C ILE A 553 -25.75 13.63 -12.70
N ALA A 554 -25.26 13.90 -13.90
CA ALA A 554 -25.95 13.58 -15.14
C ALA A 554 -26.29 12.08 -15.24
N ARG A 555 -27.54 11.76 -15.59
CA ARG A 555 -28.02 10.36 -15.68
C ARG A 555 -27.19 9.50 -16.63
N GLY A 556 -26.78 10.04 -17.77
CA GLY A 556 -25.94 9.32 -18.74
C GLY A 556 -24.56 8.92 -18.20
N VAL A 557 -24.05 9.62 -17.18
CA VAL A 557 -22.84 9.23 -16.44
C VAL A 557 -23.16 8.11 -15.45
N LEU A 558 -24.25 8.24 -14.69
CA LEU A 558 -24.69 7.22 -13.74
C LEU A 558 -24.98 5.87 -14.42
N ASP A 559 -25.60 5.90 -15.60
CA ASP A 559 -25.90 4.70 -16.40
C ASP A 559 -24.64 3.95 -16.88
N ARG A 560 -23.48 4.61 -16.89
CA ARG A 560 -22.18 4.04 -17.28
C ARG A 560 -21.37 3.50 -16.10
N LEU A 561 -21.79 3.75 -14.86
CA LEU A 561 -21.13 3.19 -13.68
C LEU A 561 -21.29 1.66 -13.69
N ALA A 562 -20.18 0.94 -13.66
CA ALA A 562 -20.18 -0.51 -13.71
C ALA A 562 -19.03 -1.08 -12.87
N ALA A 563 -19.24 -2.21 -12.20
CA ALA A 563 -18.18 -2.89 -11.45
C ALA A 563 -17.10 -3.43 -12.40
N GLU A 564 -15.84 -3.43 -11.96
CA GLU A 564 -14.72 -3.98 -12.73
C GLU A 564 -13.90 -4.92 -11.87
N ARG A 565 -13.69 -6.14 -12.38
CA ARG A 565 -13.00 -7.19 -11.63
C ARG A 565 -11.54 -6.82 -11.41
N GLY A 566 -11.06 -7.02 -10.19
CA GLY A 566 -9.68 -6.71 -9.80
C GLY A 566 -9.45 -5.22 -9.50
N TYR A 567 -10.49 -4.39 -9.54
CA TYR A 567 -10.42 -2.98 -9.17
C TYR A 567 -11.23 -2.67 -7.91
N VAL A 568 -10.62 -1.96 -6.97
CA VAL A 568 -11.35 -1.13 -6.01
C VAL A 568 -11.77 0.17 -6.72
N THR A 569 -13.03 0.56 -6.54
CA THR A 569 -13.57 1.79 -7.13
C THR A 569 -13.79 2.83 -6.03
N VAL A 570 -13.18 4.00 -6.20
CA VAL A 570 -13.40 5.19 -5.36
C VAL A 570 -14.12 6.23 -6.21
N ALA A 571 -15.25 6.77 -5.75
CA ALA A 571 -15.90 7.88 -6.44
C ALA A 571 -15.45 9.20 -5.84
N ALA A 572 -15.19 10.20 -6.67
CA ALA A 572 -14.89 11.56 -6.26
C ALA A 572 -15.94 12.49 -6.84
N LEU A 573 -16.52 13.35 -6.01
CA LEU A 573 -17.47 14.39 -6.38
C LEU A 573 -17.35 15.57 -5.41
N HIS A 574 -17.91 16.74 -5.71
CA HIS A 574 -17.83 17.88 -4.80
C HIS A 574 -18.98 17.89 -3.78
N HIS A 575 -20.23 17.88 -4.24
CA HIS A 575 -21.40 17.93 -3.38
C HIS A 575 -21.62 16.58 -2.66
N PRO A 576 -22.00 16.56 -1.38
CA PRO A 576 -22.24 15.32 -0.65
C PRO A 576 -23.46 14.54 -1.18
N LEU A 577 -23.36 13.21 -1.16
CA LEU A 577 -24.50 12.32 -1.45
C LEU A 577 -25.40 12.10 -0.25
N SER A 578 -24.86 12.31 0.95
CA SER A 578 -25.53 11.99 2.20
C SER A 578 -25.75 13.26 3.01
N PRO A 579 -26.79 13.31 3.86
CA PRO A 579 -26.92 14.38 4.82
C PRO A 579 -25.66 14.43 5.70
N VAL A 580 -24.88 15.49 5.56
CA VAL A 580 -23.74 15.78 6.45
C VAL A 580 -24.29 16.63 7.58
N PRO A 581 -23.96 16.34 8.86
CA PRO A 581 -24.29 17.23 9.97
C PRO A 581 -23.63 18.59 9.73
N ALA A 582 -24.39 19.57 9.24
CA ALA A 582 -23.91 20.91 8.96
C ALA A 582 -24.67 21.93 9.80
N VAL A 583 -23.96 22.98 10.24
CA VAL A 583 -24.56 24.14 10.91
C VAL A 583 -25.36 25.01 9.92
N GLU A 584 -25.06 24.89 8.62
CA GLU A 584 -25.77 25.58 7.56
C GLU A 584 -26.91 24.71 6.99
N VAL A 585 -28.13 25.24 7.03
CA VAL A 585 -29.30 24.67 6.37
C VAL A 585 -29.58 25.48 5.10
N ALA A 586 -29.06 25.01 3.97
CA ALA A 586 -29.31 25.60 2.66
C ALA A 586 -30.29 24.74 1.85
N PRO A 587 -31.03 25.31 0.88
CA PRO A 587 -31.93 24.56 -0.01
C PRO A 587 -31.23 23.41 -0.74
N TYR A 588 -29.93 23.57 -1.03
CA TYR A 588 -29.12 22.62 -1.77
C TYR A 588 -27.77 22.39 -1.09
N SER A 589 -27.76 21.66 0.03
CA SER A 589 -26.51 21.29 0.72
C SER A 589 -25.84 20.03 0.17
N GLY A 590 -26.35 19.47 -0.93
CA GLY A 590 -25.93 18.17 -1.46
C GLY A 590 -26.58 17.80 -2.79
N VAL A 591 -26.32 16.57 -3.24
CA VAL A 591 -26.79 16.10 -4.56
C VAL A 591 -28.30 15.83 -4.56
N VAL A 592 -29.06 16.53 -5.39
CA VAL A 592 -30.53 16.41 -5.46
C VAL A 592 -30.99 15.04 -5.97
N ASN A 593 -30.23 14.41 -6.87
CA ASN A 593 -30.49 13.04 -7.35
C ASN A 593 -29.66 11.96 -6.61
N ALA A 594 -29.27 12.23 -5.35
CA ALA A 594 -28.43 11.34 -4.54
C ALA A 594 -28.95 9.90 -4.47
N GLY A 595 -30.27 9.69 -4.40
CA GLY A 595 -30.85 8.33 -4.38
C GLY A 595 -30.54 7.50 -5.64
N GLN A 596 -30.52 8.14 -6.82
CA GLN A 596 -30.13 7.48 -8.07
C GLN A 596 -28.62 7.23 -8.10
N ALA A 597 -27.83 8.23 -7.70
CA ALA A 597 -26.37 8.13 -7.65
C ALA A 597 -25.91 7.00 -6.70
N LYS A 598 -26.45 6.93 -5.49
CA LYS A 598 -26.14 5.87 -4.51
C LYS A 598 -26.45 4.48 -5.04
N ARG A 599 -27.59 4.29 -5.72
CA ARG A 599 -27.93 3.01 -6.36
C ARG A 599 -26.95 2.63 -7.46
N ALA A 600 -26.60 3.57 -8.34
CA ALA A 600 -25.63 3.33 -9.40
C ALA A 600 -24.23 3.01 -8.85
N LEU A 601 -23.79 3.73 -7.82
CA LEU A 601 -22.52 3.49 -7.13
C LEU A 601 -22.46 2.12 -6.44
N ALA A 602 -23.54 1.73 -5.74
CA ALA A 602 -23.63 0.41 -5.13
C ALA A 602 -23.62 -0.71 -6.19
N ALA A 603 -24.37 -0.55 -7.28
CA ALA A 603 -24.36 -1.49 -8.41
C ALA A 603 -22.97 -1.60 -9.05
N ALA A 604 -22.22 -0.50 -9.11
CA ALA A 604 -20.85 -0.45 -9.58
C ALA A 604 -19.80 -0.93 -8.55
N ARG A 605 -20.23 -1.38 -7.36
CA ARG A 605 -19.36 -1.81 -6.25
C ARG A 605 -18.36 -0.73 -5.83
N THR A 606 -18.79 0.52 -5.83
CA THR A 606 -18.00 1.64 -5.29
C THR A 606 -17.77 1.41 -3.81
N SER A 607 -16.50 1.42 -3.39
CA SER A 607 -16.11 1.12 -2.00
C SER A 607 -16.09 2.36 -1.13
N LEU A 608 -15.69 3.49 -1.70
CA LEU A 608 -15.53 4.77 -1.01
C LEU A 608 -16.00 5.92 -1.92
N VAL A 609 -16.65 6.90 -1.33
CA VAL A 609 -17.02 8.17 -1.94
C VAL A 609 -16.26 9.29 -1.24
N LEU A 610 -15.56 10.13 -1.99
CA LEU A 610 -14.82 11.30 -1.53
C LEU A 610 -15.59 12.57 -1.93
N HIS A 611 -15.85 13.47 -0.99
CA HIS A 611 -16.50 14.75 -1.29
C HIS A 611 -15.97 15.95 -0.50
N GLY A 612 -16.42 17.14 -0.86
CA GLY A 612 -16.09 18.43 -0.25
C GLY A 612 -17.34 19.21 0.12
N HIS A 613 -17.37 20.49 -0.25
CA HIS A 613 -18.52 21.43 -0.27
C HIS A 613 -18.99 21.88 1.12
N THR A 614 -19.16 20.95 2.05
CA THR A 614 -19.59 21.28 3.41
C THR A 614 -18.45 21.83 4.27
N HIS A 615 -17.21 21.71 3.79
CA HIS A 615 -15.98 22.08 4.48
C HIS A 615 -15.74 21.31 5.81
N LEU A 616 -16.53 20.27 6.08
CA LEU A 616 -16.47 19.45 7.30
C LEU A 616 -15.78 18.12 7.03
N GLY A 617 -14.89 17.74 7.95
CA GLY A 617 -14.39 16.37 8.03
C GLY A 617 -15.54 15.43 8.42
N PHE A 618 -15.91 14.52 7.51
CA PHE A 618 -17.05 13.64 7.69
C PHE A 618 -16.69 12.21 7.30
N ALA A 619 -17.12 11.23 8.09
CA ALA A 619 -16.99 9.81 7.77
C ALA A 619 -18.33 9.12 8.03
N ALA A 620 -18.80 8.34 7.06
CA ALA A 620 -20.02 7.56 7.19
C ALA A 620 -19.98 6.25 6.40
N ALA A 621 -20.93 5.39 6.75
CA ALA A 621 -21.15 4.10 6.15
C ALA A 621 -22.60 3.94 5.74
N GLU A 622 -22.86 3.69 4.47
CA GLU A 622 -24.20 3.46 3.98
C GLU A 622 -24.34 2.08 3.35
N ARG A 623 -25.23 1.28 3.92
CA ARG A 623 -25.56 -0.05 3.42
C ARG A 623 -26.86 0.02 2.61
N LEU A 624 -26.77 -0.15 1.30
CA LEU A 624 -27.94 -0.17 0.44
C LEU A 624 -28.62 -1.54 0.50
N LEU A 625 -29.89 -1.56 0.89
CA LEU A 625 -30.74 -2.75 0.92
C LEU A 625 -31.57 -2.84 -0.38
N GLY A 626 -31.77 -4.07 -0.89
CA GLY A 626 -32.76 -4.34 -1.96
C GLY A 626 -32.28 -4.31 -3.41
N SER A 627 -30.97 -4.21 -3.68
CA SER A 627 -30.41 -4.17 -5.06
C SER A 627 -29.40 -5.29 -5.37
N GLY A 628 -29.53 -6.45 -4.72
CA GLY A 628 -28.59 -7.58 -4.83
C GLY A 628 -27.97 -7.94 -3.47
N PRO A 629 -26.80 -8.62 -3.45
CA PRO A 629 -26.03 -8.81 -2.23
C PRO A 629 -25.78 -7.45 -1.56
N PRO A 630 -25.96 -7.34 -0.23
CA PRO A 630 -25.74 -6.07 0.45
C PRO A 630 -24.32 -5.56 0.18
N TRP A 631 -24.21 -4.28 -0.14
CA TRP A 631 -22.93 -3.61 -0.38
C TRP A 631 -22.90 -2.33 0.46
N THR A 632 -21.85 -2.18 1.28
CA THR A 632 -21.64 -0.97 2.07
C THR A 632 -20.71 -0.03 1.31
N VAL A 633 -21.17 1.19 1.11
CA VAL A 633 -20.38 2.30 0.56
C VAL A 633 -19.91 3.16 1.73
N ARG A 634 -18.60 3.37 1.84
CA ARG A 634 -18.04 4.36 2.78
C ARG A 634 -18.06 5.74 2.14
N ILE A 635 -18.19 6.78 2.95
CA ILE A 635 -18.25 8.17 2.50
C ILE A 635 -17.29 8.97 3.37
N ALA A 636 -16.40 9.74 2.73
CA ALA A 636 -15.46 10.62 3.39
C ALA A 636 -15.57 12.05 2.82
N GLY A 637 -15.99 12.98 3.65
CA GLY A 637 -15.93 14.42 3.39
C GLY A 637 -14.60 14.99 3.85
N ALA A 638 -13.92 15.76 3.01
CA ALA A 638 -12.72 16.50 3.42
C ALA A 638 -13.15 17.79 4.14
N PRO A 639 -12.46 18.16 5.25
CA PRO A 639 -12.48 19.54 5.70
C PRO A 639 -11.97 20.46 4.57
N ALA A 640 -12.34 21.73 4.60
CA ALA A 640 -11.71 22.69 3.71
C ALA A 640 -10.20 22.74 3.97
N LEU A 641 -9.39 22.79 2.92
CA LEU A 641 -7.94 22.83 3.09
C LEU A 641 -7.47 24.21 3.57
N ALA A 642 -8.13 25.28 3.11
CA ALA A 642 -7.70 26.64 3.43
C ALA A 642 -8.81 27.69 3.55
N SER A 643 -10.09 27.29 3.44
CA SER A 643 -11.22 28.23 3.52
C SER A 643 -11.38 28.81 4.93
N ARG A 644 -11.59 30.14 5.02
CA ARG A 644 -12.01 30.80 6.28
C ARG A 644 -13.52 30.78 6.51
N GLU A 645 -14.29 30.20 5.59
CA GLU A 645 -15.74 30.31 5.63
C GLU A 645 -16.38 29.44 6.72
N THR A 646 -15.58 28.73 7.51
CA THR A 646 -16.04 27.84 8.57
C THR A 646 -15.28 28.06 9.86
N GLU A 647 -15.93 27.73 10.98
CA GLU A 647 -15.28 27.62 12.29
C GLU A 647 -14.53 26.29 12.48
N GLU A 648 -14.66 25.36 11.54
CA GLU A 648 -13.96 24.09 11.57
C GLU A 648 -12.50 24.21 11.14
N ARG A 649 -11.71 23.30 11.68
CA ARG A 649 -10.26 23.31 11.46
C ARG A 649 -9.96 22.84 10.05
N ASN A 650 -9.12 23.59 9.34
CA ASN A 650 -8.61 23.18 8.05
C ASN A 650 -8.00 21.78 8.11
N GLY A 651 -8.08 21.05 7.01
CA GLY A 651 -7.67 19.66 7.00
C GLY A 651 -7.66 19.01 5.64
N TYR A 652 -7.34 17.73 5.64
CA TYR A 652 -7.43 16.85 4.49
C TYR A 652 -7.70 15.42 4.94
N ASN A 653 -8.07 14.54 4.01
CA ASN A 653 -8.18 13.11 4.29
C ASN A 653 -6.97 12.36 3.71
N GLU A 654 -6.46 11.38 4.46
CA GLU A 654 -5.53 10.38 3.96
C GLU A 654 -6.29 9.10 3.67
N LEU A 655 -6.24 8.65 2.42
CA LEU A 655 -6.70 7.35 1.98
C LEU A 655 -5.49 6.44 1.74
N PHE A 656 -5.56 5.24 2.28
CA PHE A 656 -4.56 4.21 2.10
C PHE A 656 -5.20 3.00 1.41
N VAL A 657 -4.57 2.53 0.34
CA VAL A 657 -5.02 1.37 -0.43
C VAL A 657 -3.95 0.29 -0.38
N ALA A 658 -4.22 -0.77 0.38
CA ALA A 658 -3.36 -1.94 0.44
C ALA A 658 -3.96 -3.06 -0.42
N ARG A 659 -3.12 -3.69 -1.24
CA ARG A 659 -3.47 -4.94 -1.93
C ARG A 659 -2.79 -6.13 -1.27
N GLU A 660 -3.46 -7.27 -1.26
CA GLU A 660 -2.89 -8.58 -0.94
C GLU A 660 -3.43 -9.60 -1.95
N GLY A 661 -2.54 -10.12 -2.80
CA GLY A 661 -2.95 -10.91 -3.96
C GLY A 661 -3.94 -10.14 -4.84
N GLY A 662 -5.17 -10.64 -4.94
CA GLY A 662 -6.26 -10.00 -5.70
C GLY A 662 -7.26 -9.21 -4.85
N ALA A 663 -7.06 -9.12 -3.53
CA ALA A 663 -7.96 -8.43 -2.60
C ALA A 663 -7.41 -7.07 -2.18
N HIS A 664 -8.31 -6.16 -1.80
CA HIS A 664 -7.98 -4.82 -1.33
C HIS A 664 -8.47 -4.60 0.09
N THR A 665 -7.72 -3.79 0.82
CA THR A 665 -8.07 -3.22 2.13
C THR A 665 -7.84 -1.72 2.04
N LEU A 666 -8.79 -0.94 2.55
CA LEU A 666 -8.74 0.51 2.56
C LEU A 666 -8.66 0.97 4.01
N ALA A 667 -7.94 2.06 4.24
CA ALA A 667 -8.00 2.80 5.49
C ALA A 667 -8.12 4.30 5.18
N VAL A 668 -8.87 5.02 6.02
CA VAL A 668 -9.05 6.47 5.89
C VAL A 668 -8.86 7.13 7.24
N ARG A 669 -8.20 8.28 7.28
CA ARG A 669 -8.22 9.20 8.43
C ARG A 669 -8.27 10.65 7.97
N THR A 670 -8.82 11.52 8.81
CA THR A 670 -8.75 12.97 8.60
C THR A 670 -7.53 13.53 9.34
N VAL A 671 -6.77 14.40 8.70
CA VAL A 671 -5.66 15.16 9.28
C VAL A 671 -6.09 16.61 9.38
N ARG A 672 -5.90 17.22 10.55
CA ARG A 672 -6.33 18.60 10.83
C ARG A 672 -5.14 19.49 11.14
N LEU A 673 -5.18 20.73 10.69
CA LEU A 673 -4.22 21.77 11.08
C LEU A 673 -4.65 22.33 12.45
N ASP A 674 -3.87 22.03 13.49
CA ASP A 674 -4.09 22.51 14.87
C ASP A 674 -2.81 23.15 15.41
N GLY A 675 -2.90 24.40 15.87
CA GLY A 675 -1.75 25.14 16.40
C GLY A 675 -0.55 25.23 15.43
N GLY A 676 -0.81 25.26 14.11
CA GLY A 676 0.24 25.26 13.08
C GLY A 676 0.83 23.88 12.76
N GLN A 677 0.31 22.80 13.34
CA GLN A 677 0.77 21.42 13.12
C GLN A 677 -0.33 20.56 12.48
N TRP A 678 0.04 19.71 11.53
CA TRP A 678 -0.87 18.75 10.91
C TRP A 678 -0.97 17.50 11.79
N THR A 679 -2.10 17.37 12.47
CA THR A 679 -2.36 16.30 13.45
C THR A 679 -3.27 15.24 12.84
N PRO A 680 -2.84 13.98 12.74
CA PRO A 680 -3.67 12.90 12.23
C PRO A 680 -4.75 12.51 13.25
N GLY A 681 -5.97 12.28 12.76
CA GLY A 681 -7.08 11.73 13.52
C GLY A 681 -7.12 10.20 13.53
N GLU A 682 -8.24 9.68 14.00
CA GLU A 682 -8.54 8.24 14.06
C GLU A 682 -8.58 7.60 12.66
N VAL A 683 -8.14 6.34 12.59
CA VAL A 683 -8.08 5.55 11.36
C VAL A 683 -9.21 4.54 11.31
N TYR A 684 -9.98 4.57 10.22
CA TYR A 684 -11.05 3.60 9.96
C TYR A 684 -10.64 2.71 8.80
N ALA A 685 -10.53 1.40 9.03
CA ALA A 685 -10.12 0.44 8.02
C ALA A 685 -11.22 -0.57 7.69
N PHE A 686 -11.31 -0.95 6.41
CA PHE A 686 -12.39 -1.80 5.91
C PHE A 686 -11.98 -2.53 4.62
N ARG A 687 -12.67 -3.63 4.34
CA ARG A 687 -12.63 -4.30 3.01
C ARG A 687 -13.75 -3.72 2.12
N PRO A 688 -13.53 -3.58 0.80
CA PRO A 688 -14.56 -3.19 -0.16
C PRO A 688 -15.90 -3.90 0.05
N GLY A 689 -16.96 -3.13 0.30
CA GLY A 689 -18.33 -3.63 0.44
C GLY A 689 -18.67 -4.32 1.76
N ALA A 690 -17.70 -4.52 2.66
CA ALA A 690 -17.93 -5.15 3.96
C ALA A 690 -18.80 -4.26 4.87
N ALA A 691 -19.65 -4.88 5.70
CA ALA A 691 -20.49 -4.15 6.65
C ALA A 691 -19.65 -3.47 7.74
N ASP A 692 -18.69 -4.20 8.29
CA ASP A 692 -17.98 -3.80 9.48
C ASP A 692 -16.71 -3.01 9.16
N GLU A 693 -16.43 -2.03 10.01
CA GLU A 693 -15.10 -1.45 10.16
C GLU A 693 -14.30 -2.33 11.11
N ARG A 694 -12.98 -2.37 10.92
CA ARG A 694 -12.09 -3.20 11.73
C ARG A 694 -10.87 -2.40 12.11
N GLU A 695 -10.32 -2.74 13.27
CA GLU A 695 -8.99 -2.27 13.62
C GLU A 695 -7.97 -2.78 12.60
N LEU A 696 -6.94 -1.98 12.32
CA LEU A 696 -5.88 -2.40 11.40
C LEU A 696 -5.17 -3.67 11.88
N ALA A 697 -5.07 -3.86 13.19
CA ALA A 697 -4.49 -5.05 13.81
C ALA A 697 -5.24 -6.32 13.39
N ASP A 698 -6.58 -6.30 13.46
CA ASP A 698 -7.43 -7.42 13.05
C ASP A 698 -7.29 -7.73 11.56
N LEU A 699 -7.19 -6.70 10.72
CA LEU A 699 -6.98 -6.87 9.28
C LEU A 699 -5.59 -7.43 8.97
N CYS A 700 -4.60 -7.19 9.82
CA CYS A 700 -3.28 -7.80 9.70
C CYS A 700 -3.30 -9.27 10.17
N ALA A 701 -4.04 -9.59 11.23
CA ALA A 701 -4.16 -10.96 11.75
C ALA A 701 -4.93 -11.89 10.78
N ASP A 702 -6.04 -11.41 10.22
CA ASP A 702 -6.96 -12.23 9.42
C ASP A 702 -6.35 -12.70 8.09
N GLY A 703 -5.81 -13.92 8.10
CA GLY A 703 -5.37 -14.64 6.90
C GLY A 703 -6.48 -15.36 6.13
N ARG A 704 -7.75 -15.24 6.54
CA ARG A 704 -8.89 -15.87 5.85
C ARG A 704 -9.75 -14.80 5.20
N ALA A 705 -9.60 -14.68 3.89
CA ALA A 705 -10.58 -14.07 2.99
C ALA A 705 -11.43 -15.18 2.36
#